data_AF-A0A9N9F6G1-F1
#
_entry.id   AF-A0A9N9F6G1-F1
#
_cell.length_a   1.000
_cell.length_b   1.000
_cell.length_c   1.000
_cell.angle_alpha   90.00
_cell.angle_beta   90.00
_cell.angle_gamma   90.00
#
_symmetry.space_group_name_H-M   'P 1'
#
loop_
_entity.id
_entity.type
_entity.pdbx_description
1 polymer ?
#
loop_
_entity_poly.entity_id
_entity_poly.type
_entity_poly.pdbx_seq_one_letter_code
_entity_poly.pdbx_strand_id
1 'polypeptide(L)'
;MAQVIDHSLSKGLSVILFRTRREDLPDVEQPGSILIGMKFKVDKFQDSQQLIAYKNDSTCIVFKDKLEEKILPSTMKAKGKAIITFAECLRKWWKLSEIPHIPHQKIRKQLKINELQINVFCDLIGEILHSRNTDITTELFITDYTENEYLNTKTIDWDPPNGLSGKQVLQVSLWDENRLEGRNLQVGTIVMLQNVHTKFNNYQMFQAIIHGDPDTRRVKICELDSSNPDVIELKKRKKHYIENHLEVQAKFSQNNLISFSKKDSLPSDNNEIIITKVVNCQIDIKSITEILKKKEDIYKYRTRGRIIQFYPLKYQEFIKPYCHKCDKIFFDHKPEIKINKCPTCFKNVKYIYDFWLLIEDEKGNATIPVLVNGKNAIGFLKKIEPQKVKENIEVCQKFKDLIDTLLGVNNSKKTLMDFCIAAYIDRNSEGNPMTYHLINTVLFRSTDFEVHRNWLAITHSLPISKWYYESTSEWTLDYPPFFAWFEWLVSQFASFADEEMLKVDNLNYASENTIYFQRMTVIIGLCHAYWAPNFWALYSFVDRGLIIVSKKLGGGLNELNELALSSITRGLVGDSNYAILPQIQANHTFIITLIFQASLVKLWKYPDFKNFIGSLISCGYSSFLFGWHVHEKAILMVMVPFGLIATESLEHFRAFMILSTSGLFSLFPLLFKATESIIKISLCALWIIFTYLGLSLYAPSKIKFLPTPKSKISMFIYLAENIYVCGFVVLQFFLGVLQIILKNEYEFLPLLLTSVYSQQGTIQLVQVKLNDSTMQKEKLHY
;
A
#
# COMPACT_ATOMS: atom_id res chain seq x y z
N MET A 1 -59.60 6.96 -6.87
CA MET A 1 -59.26 6.87 -8.31
C MET A 1 -60.10 5.75 -8.90
N ALA A 2 -60.67 5.95 -10.09
CA ALA A 2 -61.39 4.92 -10.84
C ALA A 2 -60.68 4.66 -12.18
N GLN A 3 -60.93 3.52 -12.80
CA GLN A 3 -60.61 3.29 -14.21
C GLN A 3 -61.90 3.19 -15.01
N VAL A 4 -61.94 3.82 -16.18
CA VAL A 4 -63.07 3.78 -17.11
C VAL A 4 -62.62 3.29 -18.47
N ILE A 5 -63.55 2.65 -19.18
CA ILE A 5 -63.41 2.24 -20.58
C ILE A 5 -64.64 2.70 -21.35
N ASP A 6 -64.50 2.75 -22.67
CA ASP A 6 -65.58 3.03 -23.61
C ASP A 6 -65.26 2.28 -24.92
N HIS A 7 -66.24 2.13 -25.81
CA HIS A 7 -66.09 1.51 -27.14
C HIS A 7 -64.97 2.14 -27.99
N SER A 8 -64.59 3.39 -27.68
CA SER A 8 -63.54 4.17 -28.33
C SER A 8 -62.13 4.01 -27.70
N LEU A 9 -62.00 3.31 -26.56
CA LEU A 9 -60.79 3.25 -25.74
C LEU A 9 -60.22 1.82 -25.63
N SER A 10 -59.21 1.51 -26.45
CA SER A 10 -58.48 0.22 -26.40
C SER A 10 -57.58 0.03 -25.17
N LYS A 11 -57.41 1.07 -24.34
CA LYS A 11 -56.76 1.03 -23.02
C LYS A 11 -57.57 1.85 -22.03
N GLY A 12 -57.75 1.33 -20.82
CA GLY A 12 -58.52 1.98 -19.76
C GLY A 12 -57.91 3.32 -19.31
N LEU A 13 -58.78 4.31 -19.12
CA LEU A 13 -58.46 5.68 -18.77
C LEU A 13 -58.57 5.88 -17.25
N SER A 14 -57.57 6.49 -16.62
CA SER A 14 -57.58 6.75 -15.17
C SER A 14 -58.37 8.02 -14.84
N VAL A 15 -59.25 7.97 -13.83
CA VAL A 15 -60.03 9.12 -13.37
C VAL A 15 -59.69 9.45 -11.91
N ILE A 16 -59.27 10.69 -11.69
CA ILE A 16 -58.89 11.24 -10.38
C ILE A 16 -59.91 12.32 -9.98
N LEU A 17 -60.70 12.01 -8.96
CA LEU A 17 -61.67 12.91 -8.36
C LEU A 17 -61.05 13.56 -7.12
N PHE A 18 -60.79 14.87 -7.18
CA PHE A 18 -60.35 15.65 -6.02
C PHE A 18 -61.56 16.26 -5.33
N ARG A 19 -61.69 15.97 -4.04
CA ARG A 19 -62.82 16.31 -3.16
C ARG A 19 -62.33 16.69 -1.77
N THR A 20 -63.11 17.49 -1.05
CA THR A 20 -62.77 17.96 0.31
C THR A 20 -63.28 17.05 1.41
N ARG A 21 -64.30 16.23 1.11
CA ARG A 21 -64.91 15.27 2.03
C ARG A 21 -65.15 13.95 1.30
N ARG A 22 -65.16 12.85 2.04
CA ARG A 22 -65.43 11.50 1.49
C ARG A 22 -66.84 11.40 0.92
N GLU A 23 -67.82 12.09 1.53
CA GLU A 23 -69.21 12.20 1.04
C GLU A 23 -69.37 12.92 -0.32
N ASP A 24 -68.36 13.68 -0.79
CA ASP A 24 -68.40 14.31 -2.12
C ASP A 24 -67.91 13.35 -3.25
N LEU A 25 -67.46 12.14 -2.91
CA LEU A 25 -67.01 11.11 -3.85
C LEU A 25 -68.16 10.14 -4.18
N PRO A 26 -68.32 9.71 -5.44
CA PRO A 26 -69.30 8.69 -5.78
C PRO A 26 -68.79 7.30 -5.40
N ASP A 27 -69.64 6.50 -4.76
CA ASP A 27 -69.35 5.09 -4.47
C ASP A 27 -69.29 4.27 -5.76
N VAL A 28 -68.22 3.47 -5.91
CA VAL A 28 -67.97 2.58 -7.04
C VAL A 28 -68.00 1.14 -6.53
N GLU A 29 -69.19 0.64 -6.24
CA GLU A 29 -69.37 -0.65 -5.57
C GLU A 29 -68.89 -1.85 -6.41
N GLN A 30 -69.11 -1.82 -7.72
CA GLN A 30 -68.88 -2.98 -8.59
C GLN A 30 -68.39 -2.59 -10.01
N PRO A 31 -67.53 -3.42 -10.63
CA PRO A 31 -67.15 -3.28 -12.04
C PRO A 31 -68.37 -3.27 -12.97
N GLY A 32 -68.33 -2.46 -14.03
CA GLY A 32 -69.47 -2.28 -14.94
C GLY A 32 -70.47 -1.19 -14.53
N SER A 33 -70.23 -0.50 -13.41
CA SER A 33 -70.93 0.76 -13.09
C SER A 33 -70.48 1.87 -14.06
N ILE A 34 -71.43 2.68 -14.54
CA ILE A 34 -71.18 3.74 -15.51
C ILE A 34 -70.89 5.06 -14.78
N LEU A 35 -69.76 5.69 -15.12
CA LEU A 35 -69.37 7.01 -14.66
C LEU A 35 -69.85 8.08 -15.66
N ILE A 36 -70.55 9.11 -15.18
CA ILE A 36 -70.87 10.30 -15.97
C ILE A 36 -70.36 11.54 -15.22
N GLY A 37 -69.77 12.48 -15.94
CA GLY A 37 -69.37 13.76 -15.36
C GLY A 37 -69.09 14.85 -16.39
N MET A 38 -69.04 16.08 -15.91
CA MET A 38 -68.76 17.29 -16.70
C MET A 38 -67.55 18.03 -16.13
N LYS A 39 -66.90 18.85 -16.97
CA LYS A 39 -65.71 19.66 -16.61
C LYS A 39 -64.55 18.82 -16.03
N PHE A 40 -64.31 17.63 -16.59
CA PHE A 40 -63.02 16.95 -16.42
C PHE A 40 -61.95 17.69 -17.21
N LYS A 41 -60.76 17.87 -16.62
CA LYS A 41 -59.53 18.25 -17.32
C LYS A 41 -58.85 16.98 -17.83
N VAL A 42 -58.53 16.92 -19.12
CA VAL A 42 -57.63 15.88 -19.66
C VAL A 42 -56.19 16.24 -19.30
N ASP A 43 -55.42 15.27 -18.84
CA ASP A 43 -54.03 15.41 -18.42
C ASP A 43 -53.22 14.14 -18.80
N LYS A 44 -51.89 14.20 -18.75
CA LYS A 44 -51.01 13.07 -19.12
C LYS A 44 -50.01 12.75 -18.01
N PHE A 45 -50.03 11.52 -17.51
CA PHE A 45 -49.13 11.05 -16.44
C PHE A 45 -48.51 9.70 -16.83
N GLN A 46 -47.17 9.62 -16.78
CA GLN A 46 -46.40 8.42 -17.17
C GLN A 46 -46.87 7.84 -18.52
N ASP A 47 -46.95 8.73 -19.52
CA ASP A 47 -47.49 8.53 -20.87
C ASP A 47 -48.95 8.04 -21.01
N SER A 48 -49.62 7.69 -19.93
CA SER A 48 -51.07 7.45 -19.91
C SER A 48 -51.87 8.76 -19.89
N GLN A 49 -53.02 8.79 -20.56
CA GLN A 49 -54.00 9.86 -20.40
C GLN A 49 -54.84 9.63 -19.14
N GLN A 50 -55.20 10.72 -18.46
CA GLN A 50 -56.06 10.70 -17.27
C GLN A 50 -57.06 11.85 -17.29
N LEU A 51 -58.19 11.67 -16.60
CA LEU A 51 -59.18 12.70 -16.35
C LEU A 51 -59.07 13.17 -14.90
N ILE A 52 -58.89 14.47 -14.70
CA ILE A 52 -58.84 15.11 -13.38
C ILE A 52 -60.09 15.96 -13.16
N ALA A 53 -60.70 15.83 -11.99
CA ALA A 53 -61.94 16.52 -11.63
C ALA A 53 -61.80 17.19 -10.25
N TYR A 54 -61.72 18.53 -10.22
CA TYR A 54 -61.62 19.32 -8.98
C TYR A 54 -63.01 19.76 -8.49
N LYS A 55 -63.18 19.86 -7.16
CA LYS A 55 -64.50 20.07 -6.50
C LYS A 55 -65.29 21.27 -7.02
N ASN A 56 -64.63 22.40 -7.28
CA ASN A 56 -65.31 23.66 -7.62
C ASN A 56 -65.92 23.67 -9.03
N ASP A 57 -65.48 22.75 -9.91
CA ASP A 57 -65.89 22.72 -11.32
C ASP A 57 -66.62 21.44 -11.73
N SER A 58 -66.20 20.27 -11.23
CA SER A 58 -66.64 18.98 -11.79
C SER A 58 -67.87 18.37 -11.09
N THR A 59 -68.99 18.30 -11.80
CA THR A 59 -70.15 17.48 -11.39
C THR A 59 -70.01 16.07 -11.95
N CYS A 60 -70.24 15.05 -11.11
CA CYS A 60 -70.02 13.64 -11.47
C CYS A 60 -70.97 12.73 -10.69
N ILE A 61 -71.43 11.64 -11.32
CA ILE A 61 -72.29 10.59 -10.77
C ILE A 61 -71.82 9.20 -11.24
N VAL A 62 -72.15 8.17 -10.46
CA VAL A 62 -71.97 6.75 -10.81
C VAL A 62 -73.32 6.04 -10.65
N PHE A 63 -73.62 5.10 -11.54
CA PHE A 63 -74.80 4.25 -11.44
C PHE A 63 -74.57 2.89 -12.12
N LYS A 64 -75.25 1.86 -11.62
CA LYS A 64 -75.21 0.49 -12.15
C LYS A 64 -76.44 0.12 -12.98
N ASP A 65 -77.58 0.73 -12.67
CA ASP A 65 -78.89 0.37 -13.21
C ASP A 65 -79.44 1.33 -14.26
N LYS A 66 -80.77 1.51 -14.36
CA LYS A 66 -81.35 2.44 -15.34
C LYS A 66 -81.17 3.87 -14.83
N LEU A 67 -80.58 4.75 -15.64
CA LEU A 67 -80.42 6.16 -15.26
C LEU A 67 -81.77 6.89 -15.36
N GLU A 68 -82.38 7.21 -14.22
CA GLU A 68 -83.56 8.07 -14.18
C GLU A 68 -83.18 9.56 -14.25
N GLU A 69 -83.96 10.36 -14.98
CA GLU A 69 -83.76 11.81 -15.13
C GLU A 69 -83.86 12.58 -13.80
N LYS A 70 -84.49 11.98 -12.78
CA LYS A 70 -84.53 12.49 -11.40
C LYS A 70 -83.15 12.54 -10.74
N ILE A 71 -82.27 11.56 -11.04
CA ILE A 71 -80.96 11.32 -10.41
C ILE A 71 -79.89 12.28 -10.97
N LEU A 72 -80.09 12.81 -12.18
CA LEU A 72 -79.15 13.72 -12.81
C LEU A 72 -79.00 15.04 -12.02
N PRO A 73 -77.77 15.54 -11.78
CA PRO A 73 -77.51 16.88 -11.26
C PRO A 73 -78.20 17.96 -12.09
N SER A 74 -78.56 19.09 -11.48
CA SER A 74 -79.21 20.23 -12.15
C SER A 74 -78.44 20.72 -13.38
N THR A 75 -77.10 20.69 -13.34
CA THR A 75 -76.21 21.02 -14.47
C THR A 75 -76.35 20.09 -15.67
N MET A 76 -76.80 18.85 -15.47
CA MET A 76 -76.92 17.83 -16.50
C MET A 76 -78.35 17.72 -17.09
N LYS A 77 -79.39 18.13 -16.34
CA LYS A 77 -80.80 17.99 -16.76
C LYS A 77 -81.11 18.66 -18.11
N ALA A 78 -80.43 19.75 -18.46
CA ALA A 78 -80.56 20.41 -19.77
C ALA A 78 -80.18 19.51 -20.97
N LYS A 79 -79.46 18.40 -20.76
CA LYS A 79 -79.15 17.37 -21.76
C LYS A 79 -79.65 15.98 -21.33
N GLY A 80 -80.56 15.90 -20.35
CA GLY A 80 -80.91 14.68 -19.63
C GLY A 80 -81.25 13.50 -20.52
N LYS A 81 -82.23 13.65 -21.42
CA LYS A 81 -82.61 12.63 -22.41
C LYS A 81 -81.43 12.06 -23.21
N ALA A 82 -80.56 12.92 -23.76
CA ALA A 82 -79.41 12.47 -24.54
C ALA A 82 -78.37 11.72 -23.68
N ILE A 83 -78.14 12.19 -22.45
CA ILE A 83 -77.25 11.53 -21.47
C ILE A 83 -77.80 10.15 -21.10
N ILE A 84 -79.12 10.01 -20.91
CA ILE A 84 -79.79 8.73 -20.61
C ILE A 84 -79.71 7.77 -21.81
N THR A 85 -79.94 8.24 -23.04
CA THR A 85 -79.78 7.39 -24.24
C THR A 85 -78.34 6.89 -24.38
N PHE A 86 -77.33 7.75 -24.20
CA PHE A 86 -75.93 7.35 -24.29
C PHE A 86 -75.54 6.39 -23.17
N ALA A 87 -76.04 6.60 -21.94
CA ALA A 87 -75.91 5.68 -20.82
C ALA A 87 -76.50 4.28 -21.12
N GLU A 88 -77.68 4.20 -21.74
CA GLU A 88 -78.27 2.92 -22.14
C GLU A 88 -77.48 2.23 -23.26
N CYS A 89 -76.90 2.99 -24.20
CA CYS A 89 -75.99 2.45 -25.21
C CYS A 89 -74.71 1.87 -24.58
N LEU A 90 -74.04 2.61 -23.69
CA LEU A 90 -72.90 2.13 -22.90
C LEU A 90 -73.25 0.87 -22.10
N ARG A 91 -74.41 0.84 -21.45
CA ARG A 91 -74.87 -0.31 -20.66
C ARG A 91 -75.14 -1.56 -21.50
N LYS A 92 -75.64 -1.39 -22.72
CA LYS A 92 -75.82 -2.47 -23.70
C LYS A 92 -74.47 -2.96 -24.24
N TRP A 93 -73.58 -2.05 -24.61
CA TRP A 93 -72.23 -2.38 -25.06
C TRP A 93 -71.45 -3.19 -24.01
N TRP A 94 -71.42 -2.74 -22.76
CA TRP A 94 -70.76 -3.45 -21.66
C TRP A 94 -71.32 -4.87 -21.45
N LYS A 95 -72.65 -5.06 -21.56
CA LYS A 95 -73.29 -6.39 -21.48
C LYS A 95 -73.02 -7.31 -22.67
N LEU A 96 -72.65 -6.77 -23.83
CA LEU A 96 -72.38 -7.52 -25.07
C LEU A 96 -70.88 -7.72 -25.32
N SER A 97 -70.02 -7.18 -24.45
CA SER A 97 -68.57 -7.19 -24.65
C SER A 97 -67.93 -8.38 -23.96
N GLU A 98 -67.31 -9.28 -24.73
CA GLU A 98 -66.40 -10.33 -24.23
C GLU A 98 -65.05 -9.76 -23.75
N ILE A 99 -65.08 -8.65 -23.02
CA ILE A 99 -63.87 -8.08 -22.41
C ILE A 99 -63.44 -9.03 -21.29
N PRO A 100 -62.23 -9.63 -21.36
CA PRO A 100 -61.76 -10.54 -20.34
C PRO A 100 -61.71 -9.82 -18.99
N HIS A 101 -61.96 -10.58 -17.91
CA HIS A 101 -62.02 -10.10 -16.52
C HIS A 101 -61.12 -8.88 -16.27
N ILE A 102 -61.74 -7.74 -15.93
CA ILE A 102 -61.01 -6.55 -15.46
C ILE A 102 -60.02 -7.03 -14.38
N PRO A 103 -58.70 -6.82 -14.53
CA PRO A 103 -57.71 -7.49 -13.71
C PRO A 103 -57.88 -7.10 -12.25
N HIS A 104 -58.29 -8.07 -11.43
CA HIS A 104 -58.59 -7.88 -10.01
C HIS A 104 -57.47 -7.10 -9.32
N GLN A 105 -57.82 -5.92 -8.77
CA GLN A 105 -56.93 -5.03 -8.05
C GLN A 105 -55.57 -4.72 -8.72
N LYS A 106 -55.50 -4.72 -10.06
CA LYS A 106 -54.28 -4.39 -10.83
C LYS A 106 -53.06 -5.17 -10.31
N ILE A 107 -53.25 -6.50 -10.08
CA ILE A 107 -52.34 -7.43 -9.36
C ILE A 107 -50.92 -6.88 -9.29
N ARG A 108 -50.56 -6.30 -8.13
CA ARG A 108 -49.25 -5.68 -7.95
C ARG A 108 -48.21 -6.76 -8.21
N LYS A 109 -47.33 -6.53 -9.17
CA LYS A 109 -46.33 -7.53 -9.52
C LYS A 109 -45.49 -7.79 -8.27
N GLN A 110 -45.52 -9.03 -7.80
CA GLN A 110 -44.61 -9.53 -6.79
C GLN A 110 -43.20 -9.48 -7.38
N LEU A 111 -42.30 -8.70 -6.76
CA LEU A 111 -40.93 -8.54 -7.20
C LEU A 111 -39.98 -9.25 -6.24
N LYS A 112 -38.89 -9.78 -6.79
CA LYS A 112 -37.70 -10.21 -6.05
C LYS A 112 -36.79 -8.99 -5.81
N ILE A 113 -35.88 -9.04 -4.84
CA ILE A 113 -35.05 -7.86 -4.49
C ILE A 113 -34.26 -7.38 -5.72
N ASN A 114 -33.69 -8.29 -6.51
CA ASN A 114 -33.00 -7.98 -7.77
C ASN A 114 -33.87 -7.30 -8.85
N GLU A 115 -35.19 -7.45 -8.81
CA GLU A 115 -36.12 -6.83 -9.77
C GLU A 115 -36.61 -5.43 -9.34
N LEU A 116 -36.26 -4.97 -8.13
CA LEU A 116 -36.71 -3.68 -7.60
C LEU A 116 -36.10 -2.50 -8.38
N GLN A 117 -36.97 -1.62 -8.85
CA GLN A 117 -36.63 -0.35 -9.52
C GLN A 117 -37.01 0.85 -8.66
N ILE A 118 -36.63 2.05 -9.09
CA ILE A 118 -36.80 3.30 -8.33
C ILE A 118 -38.22 3.87 -8.51
N ASN A 119 -38.87 4.29 -7.42
CA ASN A 119 -40.22 4.87 -7.38
C ASN A 119 -41.31 3.90 -7.91
N VAL A 120 -41.19 2.61 -7.56
CA VAL A 120 -42.14 1.56 -7.95
C VAL A 120 -42.95 1.11 -6.74
N PHE A 121 -44.23 0.77 -6.99
CA PHE A 121 -45.08 0.08 -6.03
C PHE A 121 -45.20 -1.40 -6.40
N CYS A 122 -44.74 -2.28 -5.52
CA CYS A 122 -44.77 -3.73 -5.70
C CYS A 122 -45.22 -4.44 -4.43
N ASP A 123 -45.46 -5.74 -4.54
CA ASP A 123 -45.53 -6.64 -3.38
C ASP A 123 -44.21 -7.42 -3.31
N LEU A 124 -43.75 -7.79 -2.12
CA LEU A 124 -42.42 -8.35 -1.89
C LEU A 124 -42.47 -9.41 -0.77
N ILE A 125 -41.75 -10.52 -0.93
CA ILE A 125 -41.62 -11.56 0.10
C ILE A 125 -40.15 -11.67 0.52
N GLY A 126 -39.89 -11.62 1.82
CA GLY A 126 -38.55 -11.65 2.39
C GLY A 126 -38.49 -12.24 3.80
N GLU A 127 -37.32 -12.75 4.17
CA GLU A 127 -36.97 -13.14 5.53
C GLU A 127 -36.43 -11.94 6.31
N ILE A 128 -36.91 -11.73 7.54
CA ILE A 128 -36.43 -10.66 8.43
C ILE A 128 -35.09 -11.06 9.05
N LEU A 129 -34.04 -10.28 8.80
CA LEU A 129 -32.70 -10.51 9.35
C LEU A 129 -32.42 -9.68 10.60
N HIS A 130 -33.01 -8.49 10.70
CA HIS A 130 -32.88 -7.57 11.84
C HIS A 130 -34.06 -6.59 11.84
N SER A 131 -34.42 -6.06 13.01
CA SER A 131 -35.46 -5.04 13.15
C SER A 131 -35.01 -3.90 14.07
N ARG A 132 -35.33 -2.66 13.69
CA ARG A 132 -34.92 -1.44 14.39
C ARG A 132 -36.13 -0.57 14.65
N ASN A 133 -36.40 -0.30 15.93
CA ASN A 133 -37.57 0.44 16.36
C ASN A 133 -37.22 1.91 16.64
N THR A 134 -37.99 2.85 16.06
CA THR A 134 -37.89 4.28 16.37
C THR A 134 -39.19 4.80 16.98
N ASP A 135 -39.23 6.08 17.34
CA ASP A 135 -40.41 6.77 17.88
C ASP A 135 -41.52 7.04 16.83
N ILE A 136 -41.20 6.93 15.54
CA ILE A 136 -42.13 7.18 14.43
C ILE A 136 -42.25 6.05 13.41
N THR A 137 -41.27 5.14 13.34
CA THR A 137 -41.19 4.01 12.39
C THR A 137 -40.77 2.71 13.07
N THR A 138 -40.97 1.61 12.35
CA THR A 138 -40.27 0.33 12.58
C THR A 138 -39.55 -0.01 11.29
N GLU A 139 -38.25 -0.27 11.35
CA GLU A 139 -37.44 -0.56 10.18
C GLU A 139 -37.07 -2.04 10.17
N LEU A 140 -37.47 -2.76 9.13
CA LEU A 140 -37.11 -4.16 8.93
C LEU A 140 -35.99 -4.26 7.89
N PHE A 141 -34.94 -5.02 8.20
CA PHE A 141 -33.90 -5.39 7.25
C PHE A 141 -34.22 -6.79 6.75
N ILE A 142 -34.60 -6.92 5.48
CA ILE A 142 -35.09 -8.18 4.89
C ILE A 142 -34.22 -8.65 3.73
N THR A 143 -34.19 -9.97 3.49
CA THR A 143 -33.60 -10.55 2.28
C THR A 143 -34.53 -11.55 1.61
N ASP A 144 -34.39 -11.69 0.30
CA ASP A 144 -34.98 -12.77 -0.49
C ASP A 144 -33.89 -13.65 -1.17
N TYR A 145 -32.63 -13.44 -0.73
CA TYR A 145 -31.37 -14.00 -1.21
C TYR A 145 -30.91 -13.55 -2.62
N THR A 146 -31.53 -12.53 -3.22
CA THR A 146 -31.09 -11.95 -4.52
C THR A 146 -30.38 -10.59 -4.36
N GLU A 147 -29.46 -10.25 -5.27
CA GLU A 147 -28.72 -8.97 -5.28
C GLU A 147 -29.42 -7.87 -6.10
N ASN A 148 -29.49 -6.65 -5.57
CA ASN A 148 -29.92 -5.46 -6.33
C ASN A 148 -28.79 -4.42 -6.45
N GLU A 149 -28.63 -3.80 -7.62
CA GLU A 149 -27.57 -2.80 -7.87
C GLU A 149 -27.76 -1.46 -7.13
N TYR A 150 -29.00 -1.10 -6.77
CA TYR A 150 -29.30 0.11 -6.00
C TYR A 150 -29.05 -0.08 -4.49
N LEU A 151 -28.97 -1.32 -4.01
CA LEU A 151 -28.59 -1.64 -2.63
C LEU A 151 -27.07 -1.55 -2.45
N ASN A 152 -26.64 -1.07 -1.28
CA ASN A 152 -25.27 -0.65 -1.03
C ASN A 152 -24.69 -1.45 0.15
N THR A 153 -23.52 -2.06 -0.05
CA THR A 153 -22.82 -2.85 0.99
C THR A 153 -22.48 -2.08 2.26
N LYS A 154 -22.55 -0.74 2.25
CA LYS A 154 -22.30 0.16 3.39
C LYS A 154 -23.56 0.73 4.08
N THR A 155 -24.70 0.05 4.04
CA THR A 155 -25.93 0.48 4.77
C THR A 155 -26.12 -0.16 6.12
N ILE A 156 -25.42 -1.27 6.38
CA ILE A 156 -25.66 -2.12 7.53
C ILE A 156 -24.54 -1.89 8.55
N ASP A 157 -24.94 -1.47 9.74
CA ASP A 157 -24.11 -1.17 10.90
C ASP A 157 -24.01 -2.37 11.88
N TRP A 158 -24.42 -3.55 11.42
CA TRP A 158 -24.34 -4.86 12.07
C TRP A 158 -24.00 -5.92 10.98
N ASP A 159 -23.43 -7.07 11.36
CA ASP A 159 -22.95 -8.08 10.41
C ASP A 159 -24.07 -9.07 10.00
N PRO A 160 -24.45 -9.18 8.72
CA PRO A 160 -25.56 -10.04 8.29
C PRO A 160 -25.28 -11.54 8.42
N PRO A 161 -26.21 -12.34 9.01
CA PRO A 161 -26.00 -13.77 9.22
C PRO A 161 -25.82 -14.52 7.90
N ASN A 162 -24.97 -15.54 7.92
CA ASN A 162 -24.56 -16.32 6.74
C ASN A 162 -23.75 -15.50 5.70
N GLY A 163 -23.16 -14.37 6.11
CA GLY A 163 -22.27 -13.56 5.25
C GLY A 163 -23.00 -12.89 4.09
N LEU A 164 -24.26 -12.48 4.30
CA LEU A 164 -25.06 -11.75 3.31
C LEU A 164 -24.47 -10.37 3.05
N SER A 165 -24.29 -10.02 1.78
CA SER A 165 -23.81 -8.69 1.40
C SER A 165 -24.94 -7.66 1.52
N GLY A 166 -24.60 -6.39 1.81
CA GLY A 166 -25.59 -5.30 1.80
C GLY A 166 -26.18 -4.95 0.43
N LYS A 167 -25.89 -5.72 -0.63
CA LYS A 167 -26.65 -5.72 -1.89
C LYS A 167 -27.91 -6.61 -1.85
N GLN A 168 -28.02 -7.48 -0.85
CA GLN A 168 -29.06 -8.50 -0.72
C GLN A 168 -30.04 -8.20 0.42
N VAL A 169 -29.81 -7.10 1.15
CA VAL A 169 -30.59 -6.71 2.33
C VAL A 169 -31.27 -5.37 2.06
N LEU A 170 -32.61 -5.39 2.00
CA LEU A 170 -33.44 -4.20 1.81
C LEU A 170 -33.90 -3.66 3.17
N GLN A 171 -33.66 -2.37 3.42
CA GLN A 171 -34.27 -1.64 4.53
C GLN A 171 -35.71 -1.25 4.16
N VAL A 172 -36.68 -1.63 4.98
CA VAL A 172 -38.11 -1.33 4.82
C VAL A 172 -38.58 -0.48 6.01
N SER A 173 -38.89 0.80 5.80
CA SER A 173 -39.46 1.66 6.85
C SER A 173 -41.00 1.51 6.90
N LEU A 174 -41.51 1.01 8.02
CA LEU A 174 -42.94 0.83 8.30
C LEU A 174 -43.48 2.01 9.12
N TRP A 175 -44.63 2.53 8.68
CA TRP A 175 -45.35 3.64 9.32
C TRP A 175 -46.76 3.22 9.75
N ASP A 176 -47.39 4.09 10.54
CA ASP A 176 -48.82 4.02 10.86
C ASP A 176 -49.21 2.67 11.51
N GLU A 177 -50.33 2.04 11.16
CA GLU A 177 -50.71 0.72 11.67
C GLU A 177 -49.64 -0.37 11.43
N ASN A 178 -48.91 -0.30 10.31
CA ASN A 178 -47.91 -1.29 9.93
C ASN A 178 -46.68 -1.28 10.84
N ARG A 179 -46.41 -0.14 11.51
CA ARG A 179 -45.35 0.01 12.51
C ARG A 179 -45.60 -0.88 13.74
N LEU A 180 -46.85 -1.01 14.16
CA LEU A 180 -47.23 -1.75 15.37
C LEU A 180 -47.09 -3.25 15.14
N GLU A 181 -47.61 -3.77 14.03
CA GLU A 181 -47.40 -5.18 13.66
C GLU A 181 -45.92 -5.47 13.38
N GLY A 182 -45.20 -4.54 12.75
CA GLY A 182 -43.76 -4.62 12.54
C GLY A 182 -42.93 -4.82 13.81
N ARG A 183 -43.44 -4.42 14.99
CA ARG A 183 -42.79 -4.61 16.29
C ARG A 183 -42.93 -6.02 16.87
N ASN A 184 -43.95 -6.76 16.45
CA ASN A 184 -44.30 -8.07 16.98
C ASN A 184 -43.58 -9.22 16.23
N LEU A 185 -43.03 -8.93 15.05
CA LEU A 185 -42.37 -9.90 14.17
C LEU A 185 -40.97 -10.27 14.68
N GLN A 186 -40.63 -11.55 14.59
CA GLN A 186 -39.33 -12.07 15.02
C GLN A 186 -38.31 -12.11 13.89
N VAL A 187 -37.03 -12.06 14.23
CA VAL A 187 -35.93 -12.32 13.28
C VAL A 187 -35.97 -13.79 12.86
N GLY A 188 -35.86 -14.04 11.56
CA GLY A 188 -36.04 -15.35 10.91
C GLY A 188 -37.45 -15.61 10.38
N THR A 189 -38.45 -14.80 10.75
CA THR A 189 -39.80 -14.88 10.15
C THR A 189 -39.77 -14.46 8.68
N ILE A 190 -40.53 -15.18 7.83
CA ILE A 190 -40.72 -14.84 6.42
C ILE A 190 -42.08 -14.13 6.27
N VAL A 191 -42.06 -12.93 5.69
CA VAL A 191 -43.23 -12.08 5.54
C VAL A 191 -43.50 -11.71 4.08
N MET A 192 -44.79 -11.58 3.74
CA MET A 192 -45.25 -10.84 2.57
C MET A 192 -45.56 -9.39 2.96
N LEU A 193 -44.99 -8.47 2.19
CA LEU A 193 -45.16 -7.03 2.29
C LEU A 193 -45.95 -6.55 1.07
N GLN A 194 -47.11 -5.93 1.30
CA GLN A 194 -48.02 -5.45 0.26
C GLN A 194 -47.89 -3.93 0.06
N ASN A 195 -47.94 -3.47 -1.20
CA ASN A 195 -47.82 -2.07 -1.58
C ASN A 195 -46.54 -1.41 -1.01
N VAL A 196 -45.41 -2.10 -1.15
CA VAL A 196 -44.08 -1.57 -0.85
C VAL A 196 -43.74 -0.49 -1.88
N HIS A 197 -43.36 0.71 -1.42
CA HIS A 197 -42.86 1.77 -2.28
C HIS A 197 -41.33 1.88 -2.18
N THR A 198 -40.62 1.58 -3.27
CA THR A 198 -39.16 1.72 -3.36
C THR A 198 -38.77 3.14 -3.71
N LYS A 199 -37.84 3.76 -2.97
CA LYS A 199 -37.31 5.10 -3.31
C LYS A 199 -35.90 5.30 -2.77
N PHE A 200 -35.22 6.33 -3.27
CA PHE A 200 -34.07 6.89 -2.57
C PHE A 200 -34.52 7.81 -1.43
N ASN A 201 -33.82 7.76 -0.30
CA ASN A 201 -33.99 8.71 0.79
C ASN A 201 -33.07 9.94 0.63
N ASN A 202 -33.16 10.87 1.58
CA ASN A 202 -32.41 12.14 1.55
C ASN A 202 -30.88 11.97 1.54
N TYR A 203 -30.36 10.78 1.89
CA TYR A 203 -28.95 10.42 1.85
C TYR A 203 -28.56 9.60 0.61
N GLN A 204 -29.45 9.52 -0.39
CA GLN A 204 -29.30 8.69 -1.59
C GLN A 204 -29.20 7.17 -1.30
N MET A 205 -29.76 6.71 -0.18
CA MET A 205 -29.88 5.26 0.09
C MET A 205 -31.18 4.70 -0.48
N PHE A 206 -31.09 3.60 -1.22
CA PHE A 206 -32.26 2.89 -1.75
C PHE A 206 -32.94 2.12 -0.61
N GLN A 207 -34.21 2.43 -0.38
CA GLN A 207 -35.01 1.81 0.67
C GLN A 207 -36.45 1.60 0.21
N ALA A 208 -37.12 0.69 0.90
CA ALA A 208 -38.56 0.46 0.80
C ALA A 208 -39.31 1.21 1.91
N ILE A 209 -40.57 1.55 1.66
CA ILE A 209 -41.47 2.19 2.62
C ILE A 209 -42.88 1.58 2.51
N ILE A 210 -43.52 1.36 3.65
CA ILE A 210 -44.95 1.01 3.76
C ILE A 210 -45.63 2.04 4.65
N HIS A 211 -46.58 2.79 4.08
CA HIS A 211 -47.49 3.68 4.79
C HIS A 211 -48.84 3.02 5.04
N GLY A 212 -49.55 3.46 6.08
CA GLY A 212 -50.93 3.10 6.32
C GLY A 212 -51.90 3.62 5.26
N ASP A 213 -53.13 3.12 5.28
CA ASP A 213 -54.23 3.62 4.43
C ASP A 213 -55.23 4.40 5.31
N PRO A 214 -55.29 5.76 5.24
CA PRO A 214 -56.11 6.57 6.14
C PRO A 214 -57.61 6.19 6.18
N ASP A 215 -58.14 5.67 5.07
CA ASP A 215 -59.54 5.31 4.88
C ASP A 215 -59.91 3.88 5.32
N THR A 216 -58.93 3.01 5.58
CA THR A 216 -59.15 1.56 5.86
C THR A 216 -58.34 1.00 7.02
N ARG A 217 -57.22 1.64 7.41
CA ARG A 217 -56.25 1.19 8.42
C ARG A 217 -55.81 -0.27 8.25
N ARG A 218 -55.70 -0.73 6.99
CA ARG A 218 -55.36 -2.11 6.67
C ARG A 218 -53.87 -2.36 6.90
N VAL A 219 -53.56 -3.35 7.74
CA VAL A 219 -52.24 -3.95 7.83
C VAL A 219 -51.84 -4.57 6.48
N LYS A 220 -50.64 -4.24 6.02
CA LYS A 220 -50.06 -4.64 4.71
C LYS A 220 -48.90 -5.63 4.86
N ILE A 221 -48.75 -6.21 6.05
CA ILE A 221 -47.73 -7.20 6.40
C ILE A 221 -48.45 -8.50 6.77
N CYS A 222 -47.96 -9.63 6.28
CA CYS A 222 -48.51 -10.95 6.60
C CYS A 222 -47.35 -11.94 6.78
N GLU A 223 -47.27 -12.58 7.94
CA GLU A 223 -46.41 -13.75 8.14
C GLU A 223 -46.91 -14.92 7.27
N LEU A 224 -45.99 -15.68 6.68
CA LEU A 224 -46.34 -16.77 5.75
C LEU A 224 -46.03 -18.14 6.33
N ASP A 225 -47.05 -19.00 6.35
CA ASP A 225 -46.93 -20.41 6.76
C ASP A 225 -45.86 -21.17 5.96
N SER A 226 -45.24 -22.15 6.63
CA SER A 226 -44.19 -22.98 6.03
C SER A 226 -44.62 -23.82 4.82
N SER A 227 -45.94 -23.96 4.61
CA SER A 227 -46.57 -24.66 3.48
C SER A 227 -46.77 -23.80 2.23
N ASN A 228 -46.60 -22.48 2.33
CA ASN A 228 -46.84 -21.55 1.22
C ASN A 228 -45.82 -21.76 0.06
N PRO A 229 -46.25 -21.80 -1.22
CA PRO A 229 -45.35 -22.00 -2.36
C PRO A 229 -44.20 -21.00 -2.47
N ASP A 230 -44.43 -19.72 -2.18
CA ASP A 230 -43.41 -18.67 -2.19
C ASP A 230 -42.40 -18.84 -1.05
N VAL A 231 -42.87 -19.30 0.12
CA VAL A 231 -41.99 -19.67 1.24
C VAL A 231 -41.13 -20.87 0.87
N ILE A 232 -41.66 -21.82 0.11
CA ILE A 232 -40.91 -22.96 -0.43
C ILE A 232 -39.89 -22.50 -1.49
N GLU A 233 -40.21 -21.53 -2.36
CA GLU A 233 -39.23 -20.95 -3.29
C GLU A 233 -38.14 -20.16 -2.55
N LEU A 234 -38.51 -19.30 -1.59
CA LEU A 234 -37.54 -18.52 -0.82
C LEU A 234 -36.65 -19.44 0.02
N LYS A 235 -37.18 -20.51 0.64
CA LYS A 235 -36.36 -21.53 1.31
C LYS A 235 -35.45 -22.30 0.35
N LYS A 236 -35.84 -22.52 -0.90
CA LYS A 236 -34.94 -23.05 -1.94
C LYS A 236 -33.84 -22.04 -2.30
N ARG A 237 -34.15 -20.75 -2.44
CA ARG A 237 -33.14 -19.70 -2.69
C ARG A 237 -32.18 -19.53 -1.52
N LYS A 238 -32.69 -19.52 -0.28
CA LYS A 238 -31.90 -19.56 0.96
C LYS A 238 -30.99 -20.77 1.01
N LYS A 239 -31.54 -21.97 0.75
CA LYS A 239 -30.78 -23.21 0.73
C LYS A 239 -29.68 -23.15 -0.34
N HIS A 240 -29.98 -22.75 -1.57
CA HIS A 240 -28.98 -22.63 -2.64
C HIS A 240 -27.94 -21.55 -2.36
N TYR A 241 -28.32 -20.41 -1.77
CA TYR A 241 -27.38 -19.37 -1.34
C TYR A 241 -26.44 -19.88 -0.25
N ILE A 242 -26.98 -20.54 0.79
CA ILE A 242 -26.20 -21.15 1.87
C ILE A 242 -25.36 -22.31 1.35
N GLU A 243 -25.85 -23.14 0.42
CA GLU A 243 -25.06 -24.18 -0.24
C GLU A 243 -23.95 -23.59 -1.11
N ASN A 244 -24.18 -22.48 -1.81
CA ASN A 244 -23.13 -21.78 -2.55
C ASN A 244 -22.11 -21.10 -1.62
N HIS A 245 -22.54 -20.47 -0.52
CA HIS A 245 -21.64 -19.84 0.46
C HIS A 245 -20.88 -20.88 1.31
N LEU A 246 -21.51 -21.98 1.67
CA LEU A 246 -20.86 -23.14 2.27
C LEU A 246 -20.02 -23.89 1.23
N GLU A 247 -20.35 -23.90 -0.07
CA GLU A 247 -19.42 -24.38 -1.10
C GLU A 247 -18.26 -23.41 -1.32
N VAL A 248 -18.42 -22.10 -1.12
CA VAL A 248 -17.28 -21.17 -1.15
C VAL A 248 -16.41 -21.38 0.09
N GLN A 249 -16.99 -21.43 1.30
CA GLN A 249 -16.26 -21.73 2.55
C GLN A 249 -15.70 -23.17 2.58
N ALA A 250 -16.37 -24.14 1.95
CA ALA A 250 -15.91 -25.52 1.85
C ALA A 250 -15.06 -25.78 0.61
N LYS A 251 -15.01 -24.93 -0.42
CA LYS A 251 -13.93 -24.91 -1.41
C LYS A 251 -12.70 -24.20 -0.83
N PHE A 252 -12.87 -23.18 0.01
CA PHE A 252 -11.81 -22.73 0.92
C PHE A 252 -11.30 -23.90 1.77
N SER A 253 -12.18 -24.66 2.43
CA SER A 253 -11.75 -25.77 3.31
C SER A 253 -11.27 -27.03 2.57
N GLN A 254 -11.84 -27.39 1.43
CA GLN A 254 -11.48 -28.60 0.67
C GLN A 254 -10.34 -28.35 -0.31
N ASN A 255 -10.17 -27.15 -0.90
CA ASN A 255 -8.91 -26.83 -1.56
C ASN A 255 -7.77 -26.79 -0.53
N ASN A 256 -8.04 -26.37 0.72
CA ASN A 256 -7.10 -26.47 1.85
C ASN A 256 -6.95 -27.88 2.45
N LEU A 257 -7.62 -28.92 1.91
CA LEU A 257 -7.43 -30.32 2.33
C LEU A 257 -6.95 -31.22 1.17
N ILE A 258 -7.34 -30.92 -0.06
CA ILE A 258 -6.91 -31.62 -1.27
C ILE A 258 -5.51 -31.15 -1.71
N SER A 259 -5.13 -29.89 -1.44
CA SER A 259 -3.71 -29.46 -1.53
C SER A 259 -2.84 -30.01 -0.38
N PHE A 260 -3.41 -30.18 0.82
CA PHE A 260 -2.67 -30.62 2.02
C PHE A 260 -2.54 -32.15 2.20
N SER A 261 -3.07 -32.95 1.28
CA SER A 261 -2.96 -34.42 1.34
C SER A 261 -1.77 -35.01 0.56
N LYS A 262 -1.04 -34.20 -0.21
CA LYS A 262 0.33 -34.56 -0.63
C LYS A 262 1.34 -34.10 0.41
N LYS A 263 1.74 -35.05 1.26
CA LYS A 263 3.03 -34.96 1.97
C LYS A 263 4.18 -35.12 0.97
N ASP A 264 4.60 -34.01 0.38
CA ASP A 264 6.03 -33.75 0.28
C ASP A 264 6.43 -33.04 1.58
N SER A 265 7.26 -33.68 2.39
CA SER A 265 7.73 -33.10 3.65
C SER A 265 8.64 -31.90 3.34
N LEU A 266 8.09 -30.68 3.47
CA LEU A 266 8.82 -29.44 3.25
C LEU A 266 10.17 -29.45 3.99
N PRO A 267 11.31 -29.34 3.28
CA PRO A 267 12.62 -29.30 3.91
C PRO A 267 12.75 -28.16 4.92
N SER A 268 13.51 -28.40 5.99
CA SER A 268 13.79 -27.43 7.07
C SER A 268 14.89 -26.43 6.68
N ASP A 269 14.78 -25.84 5.49
CA ASP A 269 15.71 -24.86 4.95
C ASP A 269 15.33 -23.43 5.39
N ASN A 270 16.15 -22.84 6.26
CA ASN A 270 15.85 -21.64 7.04
C ASN A 270 15.97 -20.30 6.27
N ASN A 271 15.81 -20.29 4.94
CA ASN A 271 16.00 -19.11 4.10
C ASN A 271 14.68 -18.37 3.79
N GLU A 272 13.94 -17.99 4.83
CA GLU A 272 12.77 -17.12 4.68
C GLU A 272 13.20 -15.67 4.40
N ILE A 273 12.66 -15.06 3.34
CA ILE A 273 13.06 -13.71 2.91
C ILE A 273 12.12 -12.70 3.57
N ILE A 274 12.67 -11.91 4.50
CA ILE A 274 11.94 -10.81 5.13
C ILE A 274 11.87 -9.63 4.14
N ILE A 275 10.69 -9.39 3.57
CA ILE A 275 10.48 -8.37 2.53
C ILE A 275 10.14 -6.97 3.07
N THR A 276 9.92 -6.84 4.39
CA THR A 276 9.61 -5.57 5.06
C THR A 276 10.61 -5.21 6.14
N LYS A 277 10.82 -3.90 6.35
CA LYS A 277 11.55 -3.36 7.50
C LYS A 277 10.57 -2.64 8.42
N VAL A 278 10.64 -2.98 9.71
CA VAL A 278 9.96 -2.24 10.77
C VAL A 278 10.77 -0.98 11.12
N VAL A 279 10.09 0.14 11.31
CA VAL A 279 10.66 1.48 11.51
C VAL A 279 10.05 2.10 12.76
N ASN A 280 10.88 2.57 13.71
CA ASN A 280 10.42 3.20 14.96
C ASN A 280 9.49 2.29 15.81
N CYS A 281 9.83 1.01 15.96
CA CYS A 281 9.08 0.06 16.77
C CYS A 281 10.04 -0.82 17.60
N GLN A 282 10.39 -0.35 18.81
CA GLN A 282 11.15 -1.13 19.80
C GLN A 282 10.19 -2.02 20.59
N ILE A 283 9.66 -3.05 19.93
CA ILE A 283 8.73 -4.03 20.51
C ILE A 283 9.22 -5.42 20.13
N ASP A 284 9.28 -6.31 21.12
CA ASP A 284 9.66 -7.71 20.90
C ASP A 284 8.66 -8.44 20.01
N ILE A 285 9.17 -9.37 19.19
CA ILE A 285 8.36 -10.20 18.30
C ILE A 285 7.57 -11.20 19.14
N LYS A 286 6.25 -11.25 18.96
CA LYS A 286 5.35 -12.23 19.58
C LYS A 286 4.64 -13.04 18.49
N SER A 287 4.26 -14.28 18.78
CA SER A 287 3.44 -15.06 17.85
C SER A 287 2.04 -14.46 17.72
N ILE A 288 1.39 -14.69 16.57
CA ILE A 288 -0.02 -14.30 16.37
C ILE A 288 -0.91 -15.03 17.39
N THR A 289 -0.56 -16.27 17.71
CA THR A 289 -1.21 -17.08 18.73
C THR A 289 -1.18 -16.45 20.14
N GLU A 290 -0.15 -15.68 20.50
CA GLU A 290 -0.10 -14.92 21.76
C GLU A 290 -0.90 -13.61 21.70
N ILE A 291 -0.87 -12.93 20.55
CA ILE A 291 -1.58 -11.67 20.32
C ILE A 291 -3.09 -11.88 20.42
N LEU A 292 -3.62 -12.93 19.79
CA LEU A 292 -5.05 -13.27 19.83
C LEU A 292 -5.54 -13.72 21.23
N LYS A 293 -4.63 -14.12 22.13
CA LYS A 293 -4.97 -14.51 23.51
C LYS A 293 -5.06 -13.32 24.48
N LYS A 294 -4.52 -12.15 24.13
CA LYS A 294 -4.59 -10.94 24.95
C LYS A 294 -5.81 -10.11 24.59
N LYS A 295 -6.60 -9.73 25.61
CA LYS A 295 -7.69 -8.75 25.50
C LYS A 295 -7.32 -7.53 26.34
N GLU A 296 -6.62 -6.59 25.71
CA GLU A 296 -6.17 -5.31 26.28
C GLU A 296 -6.65 -4.18 25.37
N ASP A 297 -7.33 -3.17 25.93
CA ASP A 297 -8.08 -2.14 25.18
C ASP A 297 -7.34 -1.50 23.99
N ILE A 298 -6.07 -1.14 24.20
CA ILE A 298 -5.16 -0.63 23.17
C ILE A 298 -3.76 -1.18 23.46
N TYR A 299 -3.17 -1.90 22.51
CA TYR A 299 -1.79 -2.38 22.61
C TYR A 299 -1.09 -2.37 21.25
N LYS A 300 0.25 -2.29 21.24
CA LYS A 300 1.08 -2.36 20.03
C LYS A 300 1.91 -3.64 20.05
N TYR A 301 1.86 -4.41 18.98
CA TYR A 301 2.58 -5.67 18.85
C TYR A 301 3.53 -5.61 17.65
N ARG A 302 4.68 -6.26 17.76
CA ARG A 302 5.49 -6.68 16.62
C ARG A 302 5.28 -8.17 16.42
N THR A 303 5.11 -8.60 15.18
CA THR A 303 4.93 -10.00 14.81
C THR A 303 5.55 -10.26 13.45
N ARG A 304 5.64 -11.55 13.09
CA ARG A 304 6.02 -11.99 11.76
C ARG A 304 4.95 -12.90 11.18
N GLY A 305 4.89 -12.96 9.86
CA GLY A 305 3.88 -13.77 9.18
C GLY A 305 3.87 -13.64 7.66
N ARG A 306 3.05 -14.47 7.02
CA ARG A 306 2.92 -14.55 5.54
C ARG A 306 1.55 -14.04 5.11
N ILE A 307 1.47 -13.20 4.09
CA ILE A 307 0.19 -12.69 3.60
C ILE A 307 -0.49 -13.81 2.80
N ILE A 308 -1.64 -14.30 3.29
CA ILE A 308 -2.46 -15.31 2.61
C ILE A 308 -3.35 -14.65 1.54
N GLN A 309 -3.98 -13.52 1.92
CA GLN A 309 -5.05 -12.90 1.14
C GLN A 309 -5.16 -11.41 1.45
N PHE A 310 -5.89 -10.68 0.62
CA PHE A 310 -6.25 -9.27 0.81
C PHE A 310 -7.74 -9.02 0.54
N TYR A 311 -8.26 -7.88 1.01
CA TYR A 311 -9.64 -7.45 0.75
C TYR A 311 -9.73 -5.92 0.62
N PRO A 312 -10.49 -5.35 -0.35
CA PRO A 312 -11.32 -6.03 -1.37
C PRO A 312 -10.50 -6.77 -2.43
N LEU A 313 -11.07 -7.78 -3.09
CA LEU A 313 -10.35 -8.62 -4.07
C LEU A 313 -9.84 -7.89 -5.33
N LYS A 314 -10.15 -6.60 -5.52
CA LYS A 314 -9.67 -5.77 -6.63
C LYS A 314 -8.75 -4.66 -6.10
N TYR A 315 -7.50 -4.66 -6.54
CA TYR A 315 -6.51 -3.62 -6.18
C TYR A 315 -6.99 -2.19 -6.47
N GLN A 316 -7.79 -1.99 -7.53
CA GLN A 316 -8.42 -0.70 -7.88
C GLN A 316 -9.30 -0.16 -6.74
N GLU A 317 -9.90 -1.05 -5.95
CA GLU A 317 -10.74 -0.70 -4.81
C GLU A 317 -9.96 -0.39 -3.54
N PHE A 318 -8.63 -0.59 -3.48
CA PHE A 318 -7.82 -0.18 -2.33
C PHE A 318 -7.82 1.35 -2.17
N ILE A 319 -8.12 2.08 -3.24
CA ILE A 319 -8.05 3.53 -3.30
C ILE A 319 -9.44 4.13 -3.18
N LYS A 320 -9.75 4.69 -2.00
CA LYS A 320 -11.04 5.29 -1.69
C LYS A 320 -10.96 6.83 -1.69
N PRO A 321 -12.00 7.54 -2.17
CA PRO A 321 -12.10 8.99 -1.94
C PRO A 321 -12.37 9.29 -0.47
N TYR A 322 -11.75 10.32 0.09
CA TYR A 322 -11.86 10.73 1.49
C TYR A 322 -11.89 12.25 1.66
N CYS A 323 -12.72 12.75 2.56
CA CYS A 323 -12.81 14.19 2.86
C CYS A 323 -12.36 14.51 4.29
N HIS A 324 -11.18 15.13 4.39
CA HIS A 324 -10.58 15.62 5.64
C HIS A 324 -11.47 16.57 6.47
N LYS A 325 -12.50 17.22 5.90
CA LYS A 325 -13.42 18.11 6.65
C LYS A 325 -14.61 17.35 7.26
N CYS A 326 -15.02 16.23 6.68
CA CYS A 326 -16.16 15.43 7.16
C CYS A 326 -15.74 14.12 7.85
N ASP A 327 -14.44 13.84 7.85
CA ASP A 327 -13.81 12.57 8.27
C ASP A 327 -14.54 11.32 7.75
N LYS A 328 -14.86 11.34 6.46
CA LYS A 328 -15.63 10.27 5.79
C LYS A 328 -14.94 9.77 4.54
N ILE A 329 -14.88 8.44 4.45
CA ILE A 329 -14.44 7.67 3.29
C ILE A 329 -15.67 7.39 2.43
N PHE A 330 -15.64 7.81 1.17
CA PHE A 330 -16.66 7.54 0.16
C PHE A 330 -16.32 6.24 -0.59
N PHE A 331 -17.22 5.77 -1.45
CA PHE A 331 -17.02 4.54 -2.21
C PHE A 331 -17.52 4.79 -3.64
N ASP A 332 -16.60 4.79 -4.60
CA ASP A 332 -16.91 5.00 -6.01
C ASP A 332 -17.59 3.73 -6.56
N HIS A 333 -18.92 3.69 -6.57
CA HIS A 333 -19.68 2.55 -7.12
C HIS A 333 -19.67 2.48 -8.67
N LYS A 334 -18.98 3.41 -9.34
CA LYS A 334 -18.56 3.30 -10.75
C LYS A 334 -17.16 3.91 -10.92
N PRO A 335 -16.22 3.26 -11.63
CA PRO A 335 -14.84 3.75 -11.79
C PRO A 335 -14.74 5.07 -12.60
N GLU A 336 -15.77 5.40 -13.36
CA GLU A 336 -15.86 6.60 -14.22
C GLU A 336 -16.20 7.88 -13.44
N ILE A 337 -16.80 7.78 -12.25
CA ILE A 337 -17.31 8.93 -11.50
C ILE A 337 -16.23 9.47 -10.56
N LYS A 338 -15.41 10.41 -11.05
CA LYS A 338 -14.44 11.14 -10.21
C LYS A 338 -15.17 12.12 -9.27
N ILE A 339 -15.38 11.72 -8.01
CA ILE A 339 -15.97 12.56 -6.95
C ILE A 339 -14.97 13.66 -6.53
N ASN A 340 -14.87 14.73 -7.31
CA ASN A 340 -13.91 15.81 -7.08
C ASN A 340 -14.25 16.70 -5.87
N LYS A 341 -15.51 16.71 -5.40
CA LYS A 341 -15.99 17.51 -4.26
C LYS A 341 -16.88 16.68 -3.32
N CYS A 342 -16.73 16.89 -2.02
CA CYS A 342 -17.46 16.17 -0.99
C CYS A 342 -18.96 16.52 -1.02
N PRO A 343 -19.89 15.55 -1.09
CA PRO A 343 -21.33 15.82 -1.08
C PRO A 343 -21.83 16.60 0.15
N THR A 344 -21.17 16.42 1.30
CA THR A 344 -21.62 16.99 2.59
C THR A 344 -21.05 18.39 2.88
N CYS A 345 -19.90 18.77 2.32
CA CYS A 345 -19.25 20.05 2.63
C CYS A 345 -18.63 20.80 1.44
N PHE A 346 -18.79 20.28 0.23
CA PHE A 346 -18.36 20.87 -1.05
C PHE A 346 -16.85 21.19 -1.21
N LYS A 347 -16.01 20.83 -0.23
CA LYS A 347 -14.55 20.87 -0.33
C LYS A 347 -14.02 19.71 -1.17
N ASN A 348 -12.85 19.91 -1.76
CA ASN A 348 -12.20 18.90 -2.61
C ASN A 348 -11.92 17.62 -1.81
N VAL A 349 -12.13 16.48 -2.48
CA VAL A 349 -11.86 15.15 -1.95
C VAL A 349 -10.43 14.74 -2.32
N LYS A 350 -9.76 13.95 -1.47
CA LYS A 350 -8.45 13.34 -1.79
C LYS A 350 -8.59 11.83 -1.77
N TYR A 351 -7.75 11.13 -2.53
CA TYR A 351 -7.68 9.67 -2.47
C TYR A 351 -6.77 9.21 -1.34
N ILE A 352 -7.16 8.14 -0.65
CA ILE A 352 -6.36 7.43 0.36
C ILE A 352 -6.38 5.93 0.07
N TYR A 353 -5.41 5.20 0.61
CA TYR A 353 -5.46 3.74 0.67
C TYR A 353 -6.28 3.28 1.90
N ASP A 354 -7.07 2.23 1.71
CA ASP A 354 -7.96 1.61 2.71
C ASP A 354 -8.28 0.16 2.28
N PHE A 355 -7.51 -0.82 2.78
CA PHE A 355 -7.64 -2.25 2.44
C PHE A 355 -7.10 -3.16 3.56
N TRP A 356 -7.51 -4.43 3.58
CA TRP A 356 -7.10 -5.41 4.58
C TRP A 356 -6.12 -6.45 4.02
N LEU A 357 -5.25 -6.98 4.87
CA LEU A 357 -4.40 -8.15 4.65
C LEU A 357 -4.75 -9.24 5.66
N LEU A 358 -4.88 -10.49 5.23
CA LEU A 358 -4.96 -11.66 6.10
C LEU A 358 -3.57 -12.29 6.19
N ILE A 359 -3.01 -12.39 7.40
CA ILE A 359 -1.62 -12.81 7.63
C ILE A 359 -1.56 -14.06 8.51
N GLU A 360 -0.80 -15.06 8.08
CA GLU A 360 -0.49 -16.32 8.79
C GLU A 360 0.71 -16.19 9.73
N ASP A 361 0.73 -16.91 10.85
CA ASP A 361 1.87 -17.01 11.77
C ASP A 361 3.07 -17.74 11.08
N GLU A 362 4.31 -17.50 11.52
CA GLU A 362 5.52 -18.20 11.01
C GLU A 362 5.32 -19.73 10.99
N LYS A 363 4.54 -20.26 11.93
CA LYS A 363 4.32 -21.70 12.14
C LYS A 363 3.01 -22.24 11.54
N GLY A 364 2.22 -21.43 10.83
CA GLY A 364 0.93 -21.87 10.26
C GLY A 364 -0.20 -22.10 11.27
N ASN A 365 -0.01 -21.72 12.54
CA ASN A 365 -0.92 -22.07 13.65
C ASN A 365 -2.10 -21.11 13.85
N ALA A 366 -2.03 -19.89 13.31
CA ALA A 366 -3.01 -18.84 13.52
C ALA A 366 -2.97 -17.81 12.37
N THR A 367 -4.07 -17.08 12.19
CA THR A 367 -4.18 -16.00 11.20
C THR A 367 -4.73 -14.72 11.84
N ILE A 368 -4.40 -13.56 11.26
CA ILE A 368 -4.84 -12.25 11.76
C ILE A 368 -5.21 -11.31 10.60
N PRO A 369 -6.39 -10.65 10.64
CA PRO A 369 -6.75 -9.61 9.68
C PRO A 369 -6.16 -8.26 10.12
N VAL A 370 -5.47 -7.58 9.20
CA VAL A 370 -4.75 -6.32 9.46
C VAL A 370 -5.19 -5.25 8.45
N LEU A 371 -5.74 -4.14 8.93
CA LEU A 371 -6.12 -2.98 8.13
C LEU A 371 -4.89 -2.14 7.77
N VAL A 372 -4.74 -1.86 6.48
CA VAL A 372 -3.67 -1.03 5.89
C VAL A 372 -4.31 0.23 5.32
N ASN A 373 -4.23 1.33 6.08
CA ASN A 373 -4.90 2.58 5.71
C ASN A 373 -4.04 3.85 5.84
N GLY A 374 -4.53 4.93 5.24
CA GLY A 374 -4.04 6.30 5.44
C GLY A 374 -2.54 6.48 5.13
N LYS A 375 -1.82 7.16 6.05
CA LYS A 375 -0.39 7.46 5.90
C LYS A 375 0.51 6.21 5.98
N ASN A 376 0.11 5.21 6.78
CA ASN A 376 0.91 4.00 6.97
C ASN A 376 0.93 3.15 5.70
N ALA A 377 -0.22 3.07 5.01
CA ALA A 377 -0.32 2.41 3.71
C ALA A 377 0.63 3.02 2.66
N ILE A 378 0.78 4.35 2.61
CA ILE A 378 1.72 5.01 1.68
C ILE A 378 3.18 4.66 2.03
N GLY A 379 3.52 4.60 3.33
CA GLY A 379 4.85 4.16 3.78
C GLY A 379 5.15 2.70 3.44
N PHE A 380 4.14 1.83 3.59
CA PHE A 380 4.20 0.42 3.22
C PHE A 380 4.41 0.24 1.71
N LEU A 381 3.55 0.85 0.88
CA LEU A 381 3.48 0.72 -0.58
C LEU A 381 4.56 1.55 -1.32
N LYS A 382 5.82 1.49 -0.88
CA LYS A 382 6.99 2.16 -1.51
C LYS A 382 6.78 3.67 -1.84
N LYS A 383 5.94 4.38 -1.07
CA LYS A 383 5.53 5.79 -1.30
C LYS A 383 4.76 6.06 -2.61
N ILE A 384 4.15 5.05 -3.23
CA ILE A 384 3.22 5.26 -4.35
C ILE A 384 2.06 6.14 -3.87
N GLU A 385 1.69 7.16 -4.65
CA GLU A 385 0.57 8.05 -4.31
C GLU A 385 -0.76 7.49 -4.86
N PRO A 386 -1.81 7.39 -4.03
CA PRO A 386 -3.11 6.83 -4.45
C PRO A 386 -3.80 7.66 -5.54
N GLN A 387 -3.49 8.95 -5.64
CA GLN A 387 -3.98 9.79 -6.74
C GLN A 387 -3.27 9.46 -8.07
N LYS A 388 -1.93 9.29 -8.06
CA LYS A 388 -1.14 8.95 -9.26
C LYS A 388 -1.54 7.59 -9.84
N VAL A 389 -1.91 6.62 -9.00
CA VAL A 389 -2.47 5.32 -9.45
C VAL A 389 -3.80 5.47 -10.21
N LYS A 390 -4.64 6.47 -9.88
CA LYS A 390 -5.89 6.76 -10.61
C LYS A 390 -5.70 7.69 -11.82
N GLU A 391 -4.48 8.18 -12.07
CA GLU A 391 -4.18 9.19 -13.09
C GLU A 391 -3.15 8.73 -14.15
N ASN A 392 -2.20 7.86 -13.79
CA ASN A 392 -1.25 7.24 -14.72
C ASN A 392 -1.38 5.69 -14.69
N ILE A 393 -1.59 5.11 -15.87
CA ILE A 393 -1.72 3.66 -16.12
C ILE A 393 -0.44 2.90 -15.72
N GLU A 394 0.75 3.45 -15.99
CA GLU A 394 2.05 2.85 -15.64
C GLU A 394 2.20 2.72 -14.12
N VAL A 395 1.79 3.76 -13.38
CA VAL A 395 1.83 3.78 -11.91
C VAL A 395 0.78 2.82 -11.34
N CYS A 396 -0.34 2.62 -12.03
CA CYS A 396 -1.35 1.62 -11.68
C CYS A 396 -0.82 0.18 -11.86
N GLN A 397 -0.08 -0.07 -12.95
CA GLN A 397 0.55 -1.37 -13.19
C GLN A 397 1.65 -1.65 -12.15
N LYS A 398 2.60 -0.72 -11.93
CA LYS A 398 3.63 -0.82 -10.88
C LYS A 398 3.05 -1.01 -9.47
N PHE A 399 1.86 -0.48 -9.21
CA PHE A 399 1.12 -0.72 -7.97
C PHE A 399 0.52 -2.13 -7.90
N LYS A 400 -0.08 -2.65 -8.98
CA LYS A 400 -0.58 -4.03 -9.06
C LYS A 400 0.54 -5.04 -8.81
N ASP A 401 1.66 -4.89 -9.52
CA ASP A 401 2.79 -5.83 -9.45
C ASP A 401 3.42 -5.87 -8.05
N LEU A 402 3.35 -4.75 -7.31
CA LEU A 402 3.74 -4.68 -5.90
C LEU A 402 2.82 -5.49 -4.97
N ILE A 403 1.51 -5.53 -5.25
CA ILE A 403 0.54 -6.34 -4.49
C ILE A 403 0.72 -7.84 -4.82
N ASP A 404 0.87 -8.19 -6.10
CA ASP A 404 1.11 -9.57 -6.52
C ASP A 404 2.44 -10.13 -5.95
N THR A 405 3.45 -9.25 -5.79
CA THR A 405 4.72 -9.57 -5.10
C THR A 405 4.54 -9.81 -3.60
N LEU A 406 3.70 -9.02 -2.91
CA LEU A 406 3.43 -9.18 -1.47
C LEU A 406 2.79 -10.53 -1.12
N LEU A 407 2.05 -11.11 -2.06
CA LEU A 407 1.30 -12.36 -1.92
C LEU A 407 2.09 -13.60 -2.36
N GLY A 408 3.30 -13.44 -2.90
CA GLY A 408 4.10 -14.54 -3.44
C GLY A 408 3.52 -15.18 -4.72
N VAL A 409 2.50 -14.59 -5.36
CA VAL A 409 1.79 -15.19 -6.52
C VAL A 409 2.74 -15.54 -7.67
N ASN A 410 3.79 -14.72 -7.86
CA ASN A 410 4.81 -14.91 -8.90
C ASN A 410 6.13 -15.51 -8.37
N ASN A 411 6.20 -15.95 -7.10
CA ASN A 411 7.45 -16.41 -6.48
C ASN A 411 7.22 -17.61 -5.53
N SER A 412 7.79 -18.77 -5.87
CA SER A 412 7.76 -20.00 -5.06
C SER A 412 8.62 -19.94 -3.76
N LYS A 413 8.90 -18.74 -3.25
CA LYS A 413 9.72 -18.50 -2.05
C LYS A 413 8.83 -17.99 -0.91
N LYS A 414 9.02 -18.52 0.30
CA LYS A 414 8.31 -18.12 1.53
C LYS A 414 8.64 -16.67 1.86
N THR A 415 7.82 -15.73 1.40
CA THR A 415 7.90 -14.30 1.74
C THR A 415 7.39 -14.09 3.15
N LEU A 416 8.27 -13.59 4.02
CA LEU A 416 7.92 -13.26 5.40
C LEU A 416 7.83 -11.73 5.56
N MET A 417 6.77 -11.30 6.23
CA MET A 417 6.58 -9.91 6.64
C MET A 417 7.01 -9.78 8.10
N ASP A 418 7.93 -8.88 8.42
CA ASP A 418 8.23 -8.41 9.78
C ASP A 418 7.52 -7.05 9.93
N PHE A 419 6.55 -6.96 10.84
CA PHE A 419 5.62 -5.84 10.91
C PHE A 419 5.15 -5.51 12.33
N CYS A 420 4.74 -4.25 12.52
CA CYS A 420 4.06 -3.81 13.73
C CYS A 420 2.57 -3.53 13.49
N ILE A 421 1.74 -3.89 14.46
CA ILE A 421 0.29 -3.63 14.48
C ILE A 421 -0.12 -2.89 15.75
N ALA A 422 -1.13 -2.03 15.63
CA ALA A 422 -1.87 -1.49 16.77
C ALA A 422 -3.24 -2.20 16.86
N ALA A 423 -3.55 -2.76 18.03
CA ALA A 423 -4.83 -3.36 18.34
C ALA A 423 -5.77 -2.34 18.99
N TYR A 424 -7.04 -2.34 18.60
CA TYR A 424 -8.10 -1.52 19.17
C TYR A 424 -9.39 -2.35 19.34
N ILE A 425 -10.02 -2.26 20.49
CA ILE A 425 -11.37 -2.82 20.71
C ILE A 425 -12.40 -1.83 20.14
N ASP A 426 -13.20 -2.25 19.15
CA ASP A 426 -14.38 -1.46 18.76
C ASP A 426 -15.51 -1.67 19.77
N ARG A 427 -15.84 -0.61 20.50
CA ARG A 427 -16.88 -0.60 21.54
C ARG A 427 -18.29 -0.37 20.98
N ASN A 428 -18.44 -0.19 19.67
CA ASN A 428 -19.73 0.11 19.03
C ASN A 428 -20.37 -1.10 18.34
N SER A 429 -19.63 -2.19 18.15
CA SER A 429 -20.10 -3.42 17.50
C SER A 429 -20.29 -4.56 18.50
N GLU A 430 -21.34 -5.37 18.32
CA GLU A 430 -21.69 -6.46 19.24
C GLU A 430 -20.53 -7.47 19.40
N GLY A 431 -20.22 -7.81 20.65
CA GLY A 431 -19.10 -8.70 21.00
C GLY A 431 -17.75 -8.02 21.23
N ASN A 432 -17.62 -6.69 21.03
CA ASN A 432 -16.38 -5.93 21.19
C ASN A 432 -15.17 -6.53 20.42
N PRO A 433 -15.26 -6.71 19.08
CA PRO A 433 -14.20 -7.27 18.27
C PRO A 433 -12.92 -6.42 18.31
N MET A 434 -11.77 -7.10 18.33
CA MET A 434 -10.46 -6.43 18.29
C MET A 434 -9.98 -6.29 16.85
N THR A 435 -9.76 -5.04 16.43
CA THR A 435 -9.26 -4.67 15.10
C THR A 435 -7.76 -4.41 15.16
N TYR A 436 -7.04 -4.77 14.10
CA TYR A 436 -5.58 -4.61 14.02
C TYR A 436 -5.22 -3.71 12.85
N HIS A 437 -4.46 -2.65 13.08
CA HIS A 437 -4.02 -1.71 12.05
C HIS A 437 -2.52 -1.81 11.82
N LEU A 438 -2.08 -1.86 10.56
CA LEU A 438 -0.66 -1.82 10.21
C LEU A 438 -0.06 -0.47 10.59
N ILE A 439 1.02 -0.50 11.36
CA ILE A 439 1.81 0.67 11.74
C ILE A 439 3.29 0.43 11.39
N ASN A 440 4.05 1.52 11.22
CA ASN A 440 5.51 1.49 11.38
C ASN A 440 6.26 0.43 10.55
N THR A 441 5.77 0.11 9.34
CA THR A 441 6.28 -0.98 8.49
C THR A 441 6.41 -0.51 7.04
N VAL A 442 7.56 -0.78 6.39
CA VAL A 442 7.83 -0.41 4.99
C VAL A 442 8.35 -1.60 4.18
N LEU A 443 8.02 -1.69 2.90
CA LEU A 443 8.69 -2.63 1.98
C LEU A 443 10.17 -2.26 1.79
N PHE A 444 11.07 -3.25 1.82
CA PHE A 444 12.51 -3.04 1.75
C PHE A 444 13.02 -2.74 0.33
N ARG A 445 14.24 -2.17 0.20
CA ARG A 445 14.78 -1.58 -1.03
C ARG A 445 16.31 -1.62 -1.12
N SER A 446 16.78 -1.94 -2.33
CA SER A 446 18.11 -1.71 -2.92
C SER A 446 19.35 -2.44 -2.39
N THR A 447 20.22 -2.76 -3.35
CA THR A 447 21.61 -3.20 -3.26
C THR A 447 22.31 -2.75 -4.55
N ASP A 448 23.62 -2.49 -4.54
CA ASP A 448 24.39 -2.12 -5.77
C ASP A 448 24.18 -3.14 -6.92
N PHE A 449 23.87 -4.39 -6.60
CA PHE A 449 23.42 -5.45 -7.53
C PHE A 449 22.25 -5.01 -8.42
N GLU A 450 21.16 -4.50 -7.83
CA GLU A 450 19.97 -4.05 -8.57
C GLU A 450 20.28 -2.82 -9.43
N VAL A 451 21.21 -1.96 -8.99
CA VAL A 451 21.67 -0.79 -9.77
C VAL A 451 22.38 -1.25 -11.04
N HIS A 452 23.39 -2.11 -10.94
CA HIS A 452 24.07 -2.69 -12.11
C HIS A 452 23.12 -3.51 -12.99
N ARG A 453 22.19 -4.27 -12.39
CA ARG A 453 21.17 -5.05 -13.13
C ARG A 453 20.26 -4.13 -13.94
N ASN A 454 19.84 -3.00 -13.37
CA ASN A 454 19.08 -1.97 -14.08
C ASN A 454 19.91 -1.27 -15.18
N TRP A 455 21.22 -1.08 -14.99
CA TRP A 455 22.11 -0.49 -16.01
C TRP A 455 22.33 -1.43 -17.20
N LEU A 456 22.47 -2.74 -16.98
CA LEU A 456 22.45 -3.75 -18.05
C LEU A 456 21.15 -3.67 -18.86
N ALA A 457 20.00 -3.57 -18.18
CA ALA A 457 18.69 -3.44 -18.83
C ALA A 457 18.56 -2.15 -19.67
N ILE A 458 18.92 -0.99 -19.09
CA ILE A 458 18.88 0.31 -19.77
C ILE A 458 19.78 0.31 -21.01
N THR A 459 21.00 -0.22 -20.89
CA THR A 459 21.96 -0.18 -22.00
C THR A 459 21.60 -1.16 -23.12
N HIS A 460 21.08 -2.34 -22.78
CA HIS A 460 20.66 -3.34 -23.77
C HIS A 460 19.40 -2.95 -24.54
N SER A 461 18.34 -2.57 -23.82
CA SER A 461 16.98 -2.52 -24.38
C SER A 461 16.53 -1.14 -24.88
N LEU A 462 17.37 -0.11 -24.75
CA LEU A 462 17.03 1.26 -25.14
C LEU A 462 18.06 1.87 -26.10
N PRO A 463 17.64 2.76 -27.01
CA PRO A 463 18.58 3.53 -27.82
C PRO A 463 19.45 4.43 -26.93
N ILE A 464 20.69 4.66 -27.35
CA ILE A 464 21.72 5.44 -26.63
C ILE A 464 21.21 6.83 -26.19
N SER A 465 20.34 7.45 -26.99
CA SER A 465 19.70 8.73 -26.68
C SER A 465 18.74 8.72 -25.47
N LYS A 466 18.44 7.55 -24.90
CA LYS A 466 17.63 7.38 -23.68
C LYS A 466 18.41 6.90 -22.46
N TRP A 467 19.65 6.41 -22.60
CA TRP A 467 20.39 5.76 -21.50
C TRP A 467 20.52 6.61 -20.22
N TYR A 468 20.62 7.94 -20.38
CA TYR A 468 20.74 8.91 -19.28
C TYR A 468 19.43 9.66 -18.93
N TYR A 469 18.33 9.36 -19.62
CA TYR A 469 17.06 10.08 -19.50
C TYR A 469 15.88 9.16 -19.14
N GLU A 470 16.14 7.88 -18.88
CA GLU A 470 15.12 6.94 -18.45
C GLU A 470 14.79 7.10 -16.96
N SER A 471 13.52 6.91 -16.59
CA SER A 471 13.00 7.14 -15.23
C SER A 471 11.98 6.10 -14.73
N THR A 472 11.81 4.97 -15.45
CA THR A 472 10.99 3.83 -15.00
C THR A 472 11.51 3.27 -13.69
N SER A 473 12.85 3.21 -13.59
CA SER A 473 13.60 2.89 -12.39
C SER A 473 14.08 4.17 -11.71
N GLU A 474 14.27 4.06 -10.40
CA GLU A 474 14.85 5.10 -9.53
C GLU A 474 16.39 5.05 -9.49
N TRP A 475 17.01 4.18 -10.30
CA TRP A 475 18.45 3.99 -10.44
C TRP A 475 18.90 4.41 -11.85
N THR A 476 19.04 5.71 -12.07
CA THR A 476 19.57 6.28 -13.32
C THR A 476 20.98 5.78 -13.64
N LEU A 477 21.38 5.83 -14.91
CA LEU A 477 22.75 5.47 -15.29
C LEU A 477 23.70 6.63 -14.94
N ASP A 478 24.30 6.54 -13.76
CA ASP A 478 25.05 7.67 -13.16
C ASP A 478 26.54 7.71 -13.57
N TYR A 479 27.06 6.66 -14.22
CA TYR A 479 28.48 6.56 -14.61
C TYR A 479 28.74 7.07 -16.05
N PRO A 480 29.98 7.51 -16.38
CA PRO A 480 30.29 8.10 -17.70
C PRO A 480 30.10 7.14 -18.89
N PRO A 481 29.94 7.64 -20.13
CA PRO A 481 29.56 6.83 -21.30
C PRO A 481 30.43 5.61 -21.59
N PHE A 482 31.74 5.64 -21.28
CA PHE A 482 32.60 4.46 -21.41
C PHE A 482 32.12 3.27 -20.55
N PHE A 483 31.60 3.56 -19.35
CA PHE A 483 31.02 2.53 -18.49
C PHE A 483 29.65 2.07 -18.99
N ALA A 484 28.83 2.98 -19.55
CA ALA A 484 27.59 2.57 -20.22
C ALA A 484 27.87 1.65 -21.43
N TRP A 485 28.98 1.85 -22.16
CA TRP A 485 29.44 0.93 -23.21
C TRP A 485 29.98 -0.40 -22.66
N PHE A 486 30.55 -0.41 -21.45
CA PHE A 486 30.93 -1.65 -20.76
C PHE A 486 29.70 -2.45 -20.33
N GLU A 487 28.71 -1.83 -19.67
CA GLU A 487 27.44 -2.49 -19.33
C GLU A 487 26.69 -2.93 -20.60
N TRP A 488 26.71 -2.14 -21.67
CA TRP A 488 26.17 -2.57 -22.98
C TRP A 488 26.86 -3.83 -23.49
N LEU A 489 28.20 -3.90 -23.46
CA LEU A 489 28.96 -5.07 -23.89
C LEU A 489 28.65 -6.29 -23.01
N VAL A 490 28.64 -6.12 -21.68
CA VAL A 490 28.29 -7.19 -20.72
C VAL A 490 26.86 -7.67 -20.95
N SER A 491 25.92 -6.77 -21.27
CA SER A 491 24.53 -7.15 -21.55
C SER A 491 24.37 -8.04 -22.80
N GLN A 492 25.29 -7.96 -23.77
CA GLN A 492 25.29 -8.88 -24.92
C GLN A 492 25.62 -10.33 -24.51
N PHE A 493 26.24 -10.52 -23.35
CA PHE A 493 26.46 -11.83 -22.74
C PHE A 493 25.39 -12.19 -21.71
N ALA A 494 24.76 -11.19 -21.09
CA ALA A 494 23.68 -11.36 -20.11
C ALA A 494 22.44 -12.03 -20.74
N SER A 495 22.10 -11.70 -21.99
CA SER A 495 20.98 -12.32 -22.72
C SER A 495 21.13 -13.84 -22.85
N PHE A 496 22.35 -14.36 -23.01
CA PHE A 496 22.59 -15.81 -23.04
C PHE A 496 22.53 -16.49 -21.66
N ALA A 497 22.56 -15.72 -20.56
CA ALA A 497 22.46 -16.23 -19.20
C ALA A 497 21.04 -16.14 -18.64
N ASP A 498 20.38 -14.99 -18.85
CA ASP A 498 19.04 -14.65 -18.37
C ASP A 498 18.51 -13.36 -19.03
N GLU A 499 17.65 -13.50 -20.03
CA GLU A 499 17.03 -12.37 -20.75
C GLU A 499 16.11 -11.51 -19.87
N GLU A 500 15.53 -12.07 -18.79
CA GLU A 500 14.61 -11.33 -17.92
C GLU A 500 15.33 -10.23 -17.13
N MET A 501 16.62 -10.39 -16.84
CA MET A 501 17.41 -9.37 -16.15
C MET A 501 17.47 -8.05 -16.94
N LEU A 502 17.39 -8.13 -18.28
CA LEU A 502 17.55 -7.01 -19.21
C LEU A 502 16.27 -6.18 -19.42
N LYS A 503 15.15 -6.55 -18.78
CA LYS A 503 13.91 -5.78 -18.85
C LYS A 503 13.92 -4.61 -17.86
N VAL A 504 13.80 -3.39 -18.38
CA VAL A 504 13.88 -2.13 -17.61
C VAL A 504 12.76 -2.04 -16.55
N ASP A 505 11.55 -2.51 -16.86
CA ASP A 505 10.42 -2.54 -15.93
C ASP A 505 10.53 -3.58 -14.80
N ASN A 506 11.43 -4.56 -14.93
CA ASN A 506 11.51 -5.75 -14.06
C ASN A 506 12.25 -5.44 -12.75
N LEU A 507 11.78 -4.46 -11.99
CA LEU A 507 12.49 -3.88 -10.83
C LEU A 507 12.67 -4.87 -9.67
N ASN A 508 13.89 -4.94 -9.12
CA ASN A 508 14.37 -5.83 -8.06
C ASN A 508 14.52 -7.31 -8.50
N TYR A 509 14.76 -7.58 -9.80
CA TYR A 509 14.94 -8.93 -10.32
C TYR A 509 16.28 -9.57 -9.92
N ALA A 510 16.22 -10.79 -9.38
CA ALA A 510 17.39 -11.54 -8.91
C ALA A 510 17.16 -13.06 -8.99
N SER A 511 17.20 -13.62 -10.20
CA SER A 511 17.28 -15.07 -10.40
C SER A 511 18.65 -15.61 -9.98
N GLU A 512 18.79 -16.93 -9.84
CA GLU A 512 20.10 -17.54 -9.57
C GLU A 512 21.05 -17.36 -10.76
N ASN A 513 20.56 -17.45 -12.01
CA ASN A 513 21.36 -17.14 -13.20
C ASN A 513 21.85 -15.70 -13.21
N THR A 514 21.00 -14.72 -12.89
CA THR A 514 21.39 -13.31 -12.74
C THR A 514 22.44 -13.14 -11.63
N ILE A 515 22.25 -13.81 -10.49
CA ILE A 515 23.20 -13.76 -9.36
C ILE A 515 24.56 -14.35 -9.72
N TYR A 516 24.60 -15.50 -10.40
CA TYR A 516 25.85 -16.10 -10.85
C TYR A 516 26.48 -15.30 -11.99
N PHE A 517 25.69 -14.81 -12.96
CA PHE A 517 26.19 -13.99 -14.06
C PHE A 517 26.85 -12.69 -13.58
N GLN A 518 26.18 -11.92 -12.71
CA GLN A 518 26.78 -10.69 -12.17
C GLN A 518 28.00 -10.96 -11.28
N ARG A 519 28.06 -12.10 -10.57
CA ARG A 519 29.27 -12.50 -9.84
C ARG A 519 30.40 -12.90 -10.79
N MET A 520 30.11 -13.66 -11.84
CA MET A 520 31.11 -14.10 -12.81
C MET A 520 31.63 -12.94 -13.66
N THR A 521 30.79 -11.98 -14.06
CA THR A 521 31.23 -10.79 -14.80
C THR A 521 32.11 -9.88 -13.96
N VAL A 522 31.87 -9.75 -12.63
CA VAL A 522 32.80 -9.07 -11.71
C VAL A 522 34.12 -9.84 -11.53
N ILE A 523 34.10 -11.17 -11.55
CA ILE A 523 35.31 -12.02 -11.46
C ILE A 523 36.14 -11.99 -12.76
N ILE A 524 35.47 -11.93 -13.92
CA ILE A 524 36.10 -11.92 -15.25
C ILE A 524 36.55 -10.50 -15.64
N GLY A 525 35.74 -9.47 -15.38
CA GLY A 525 35.98 -8.06 -15.69
C GLY A 525 36.74 -7.29 -14.60
N LEU A 526 37.71 -7.95 -13.98
CA LEU A 526 38.24 -7.70 -12.63
C LEU A 526 38.83 -6.28 -12.37
N CYS A 527 38.00 -5.28 -12.05
CA CYS A 527 38.40 -4.07 -11.32
C CYS A 527 37.24 -3.25 -10.68
N HIS A 528 37.52 -2.67 -9.50
CA HIS A 528 36.69 -1.74 -8.70
C HIS A 528 35.36 -2.28 -8.10
N ALA A 529 34.94 -1.90 -6.88
CA ALA A 529 35.61 -1.22 -5.76
C ALA A 529 34.97 -1.65 -4.39
N TYR A 530 35.26 -1.08 -3.21
CA TYR A 530 34.44 -0.04 -2.54
C TYR A 530 34.81 0.12 -1.00
N TRP A 531 34.84 1.35 -0.44
CA TRP A 531 35.01 1.89 0.97
C TRP A 531 36.44 2.09 1.58
N ALA A 532 36.65 2.83 2.71
CA ALA A 532 37.92 3.51 3.17
C ALA A 532 37.88 4.34 4.52
N PRO A 533 39.01 4.96 4.96
CA PRO A 533 39.09 6.01 6.00
C PRO A 533 39.82 7.33 5.58
N ASN A 534 39.12 8.49 5.54
CA ASN A 534 39.63 9.80 5.07
C ASN A 534 39.92 10.83 6.19
N PHE A 535 40.38 12.07 5.87
CA PHE A 535 40.80 13.05 6.89
C PHE A 535 39.67 13.48 7.85
N TRP A 536 38.44 13.57 7.34
CA TRP A 536 37.30 14.16 8.05
C TRP A 536 36.75 13.29 9.17
N ALA A 537 37.15 12.00 9.26
CA ALA A 537 36.77 11.13 10.36
C ALA A 537 37.35 11.61 11.71
N LEU A 538 38.65 11.94 11.79
CA LEU A 538 39.28 12.54 12.96
C LEU A 538 38.69 13.92 13.29
N TYR A 539 38.41 14.76 12.30
CA TYR A 539 37.78 16.07 12.53
C TYR A 539 36.39 15.90 13.18
N SER A 540 35.59 14.97 12.66
CA SER A 540 34.28 14.60 13.21
C SER A 540 34.38 13.97 14.61
N PHE A 541 35.43 13.18 14.87
CA PHE A 541 35.71 12.60 16.19
C PHE A 541 36.08 13.67 17.22
N VAL A 542 36.91 14.66 16.84
CA VAL A 542 37.30 15.78 17.71
C VAL A 542 36.10 16.67 18.02
N ASP A 543 35.24 16.99 17.04
CA ASP A 543 33.97 17.70 17.29
C ASP A 543 33.11 16.97 18.35
N ARG A 544 32.92 15.65 18.19
CA ARG A 544 32.14 14.84 19.15
C ARG A 544 32.81 14.74 20.53
N GLY A 545 34.15 14.66 20.59
CA GLY A 545 34.90 14.71 21.85
C GLY A 545 34.72 16.03 22.58
N LEU A 546 34.79 17.16 21.87
CA LEU A 546 34.57 18.50 22.41
C LEU A 546 33.13 18.67 22.92
N ILE A 547 32.11 18.12 22.24
CA ILE A 547 30.71 18.15 22.72
C ILE A 547 30.57 17.43 24.07
N ILE A 548 31.23 16.29 24.25
CA ILE A 548 31.19 15.51 25.50
C ILE A 548 31.92 16.26 26.63
N VAL A 549 33.06 16.88 26.34
CA VAL A 549 33.83 17.70 27.30
C VAL A 549 33.07 18.96 27.68
N SER A 550 32.49 19.68 26.72
CA SER A 550 31.67 20.88 26.94
C SER A 550 30.47 20.59 27.86
N LYS A 551 29.76 19.47 27.62
CA LYS A 551 28.65 19.02 28.47
C LYS A 551 29.08 18.65 29.90
N LYS A 552 30.33 18.22 30.11
CA LYS A 552 30.87 17.91 31.45
C LYS A 552 31.42 19.12 32.21
N LEU A 553 31.81 20.20 31.51
CA LEU A 553 32.41 21.39 32.12
C LEU A 553 31.41 22.53 32.41
N GLY A 554 30.12 22.34 32.12
CA GLY A 554 29.07 23.31 32.49
C GLY A 554 29.06 24.61 31.68
N GLY A 555 29.80 24.69 30.57
CA GLY A 555 29.73 25.83 29.64
C GLY A 555 28.36 25.95 29.00
N GLY A 556 27.85 27.18 28.86
CA GLY A 556 26.45 27.46 28.47
C GLY A 556 26.02 26.86 27.12
N LEU A 557 25.07 25.92 27.15
CA LEU A 557 24.64 25.11 26.01
C LEU A 557 23.53 25.76 25.16
N ASN A 558 23.54 27.07 24.97
CA ASN A 558 22.39 27.82 24.42
C ASN A 558 22.42 28.07 22.90
N GLU A 559 23.55 27.86 22.20
CA GLU A 559 23.67 28.12 20.75
C GLU A 559 24.30 26.94 19.95
N LEU A 560 24.25 25.71 20.48
CA LEU A 560 24.66 24.53 19.70
C LEU A 560 23.58 24.16 18.68
N ASN A 561 23.96 24.18 17.40
CA ASN A 561 23.07 24.02 16.27
C ASN A 561 22.44 22.60 16.22
N GLU A 562 21.14 22.46 16.53
CA GLU A 562 20.47 21.14 16.66
C GLU A 562 20.56 20.27 15.41
N LEU A 563 20.64 20.90 14.23
CA LEU A 563 20.85 20.22 12.94
C LEU A 563 22.18 19.45 12.91
N ALA A 564 23.24 19.99 13.51
CA ALA A 564 24.55 19.33 13.60
C ALA A 564 24.54 18.12 14.55
N LEU A 565 23.79 18.21 15.66
CA LEU A 565 23.59 17.06 16.54
C LEU A 565 22.88 15.90 15.83
N SER A 566 22.01 16.19 14.85
CA SER A 566 21.15 15.21 14.19
C SER A 566 21.52 14.78 12.76
N SER A 567 22.50 15.39 12.07
CA SER A 567 22.84 14.99 10.68
C SER A 567 23.72 13.73 10.62
N ILE A 568 24.83 13.74 11.34
CA ILE A 568 25.83 12.65 11.35
C ILE A 568 25.28 11.34 11.96
N THR A 569 24.28 11.41 12.85
CA THR A 569 23.68 10.24 13.53
C THR A 569 22.68 9.45 12.68
N ARG A 570 22.60 9.70 11.36
CA ARG A 570 21.62 9.04 10.46
C ARG A 570 22.23 8.00 9.51
N GLY A 571 23.56 7.92 9.38
CA GLY A 571 24.22 7.00 8.45
C GLY A 571 23.85 7.16 6.98
N LEU A 572 23.32 8.34 6.60
CA LEU A 572 22.89 8.68 5.25
C LEU A 572 23.95 9.57 4.59
N VAL A 573 24.21 9.34 3.30
CA VAL A 573 25.10 10.18 2.50
C VAL A 573 24.45 11.57 2.34
N GLY A 574 25.12 12.60 2.85
CA GLY A 574 24.65 13.99 2.88
C GLY A 574 25.59 14.87 3.73
N ASP A 575 25.35 16.18 3.75
CA ASP A 575 26.29 17.12 4.34
C ASP A 575 26.41 16.99 5.88
N SER A 576 27.63 16.75 6.35
CA SER A 576 27.98 16.66 7.76
C SER A 576 28.14 18.05 8.38
N ASN A 577 27.16 18.45 9.20
CA ASN A 577 27.24 19.71 9.96
C ASN A 577 27.94 19.46 11.31
N TYR A 578 28.97 20.26 11.61
CA TYR A 578 29.72 20.23 12.88
C TYR A 578 29.04 21.08 13.95
N ALA A 579 29.21 20.76 15.24
CA ALA A 579 28.51 21.47 16.31
C ALA A 579 29.39 22.49 17.06
N ILE A 580 30.70 22.25 17.14
CA ILE A 580 31.68 23.10 17.83
C ILE A 580 32.80 23.54 16.88
N LEU A 581 33.26 22.65 15.99
CA LEU A 581 34.26 23.00 15.00
C LEU A 581 33.67 23.83 13.85
N PRO A 582 34.45 24.71 13.19
CA PRO A 582 33.99 25.49 12.05
C PRO A 582 33.44 24.61 10.92
N GLN A 583 32.37 25.08 10.26
CA GLN A 583 31.82 24.39 9.09
C GLN A 583 32.83 24.43 7.93
N ILE A 584 33.18 23.26 7.43
CA ILE A 584 33.95 23.11 6.20
C ILE A 584 32.98 23.28 5.03
N GLN A 585 33.47 23.82 3.92
CA GLN A 585 32.72 24.03 2.68
C GLN A 585 33.50 23.43 1.51
N ALA A 586 32.83 23.16 0.38
CA ALA A 586 33.43 22.56 -0.81
C ALA A 586 34.58 23.38 -1.44
N ASN A 587 34.65 24.69 -1.17
CA ASN A 587 35.75 25.56 -1.55
C ASN A 587 37.02 25.32 -0.68
N HIS A 588 36.87 25.14 0.64
CA HIS A 588 37.97 24.87 1.57
C HIS A 588 38.66 23.54 1.24
N THR A 589 37.86 22.50 1.01
CA THR A 589 38.34 21.16 0.61
C THR A 589 39.03 21.17 -0.75
N PHE A 590 38.47 21.88 -1.73
CA PHE A 590 39.08 22.07 -3.05
C PHE A 590 40.43 22.79 -2.98
N ILE A 591 40.54 23.88 -2.20
CA ILE A 591 41.80 24.62 -2.01
C ILE A 591 42.86 23.75 -1.33
N ILE A 592 42.52 23.03 -0.25
CA ILE A 592 43.45 22.13 0.44
C ILE A 592 43.89 21.00 -0.50
N THR A 593 42.96 20.42 -1.27
CA THR A 593 43.26 19.38 -2.26
C THR A 593 44.27 19.88 -3.31
N LEU A 594 44.08 21.08 -3.85
CA LEU A 594 45.02 21.71 -4.80
C LEU A 594 46.41 21.93 -4.18
N ILE A 595 46.49 22.42 -2.95
CA ILE A 595 47.76 22.63 -2.24
C ILE A 595 48.52 21.31 -2.09
N PHE A 596 47.85 20.24 -1.67
CA PHE A 596 48.47 18.91 -1.50
C PHE A 596 48.72 18.16 -2.82
N GLN A 597 48.17 18.64 -3.96
CA GLN A 597 48.51 18.16 -5.30
C GLN A 597 49.78 18.81 -5.90
N ALA A 598 50.46 19.71 -5.19
CA ALA A 598 51.68 20.41 -5.64
C ALA A 598 52.83 19.49 -6.09
N SER A 599 52.79 18.19 -5.77
CA SER A 599 53.65 17.16 -6.39
C SER A 599 53.66 17.19 -7.92
N LEU A 600 52.56 17.59 -8.56
CA LEU A 600 52.48 17.73 -10.03
C LEU A 600 53.54 18.69 -10.60
N VAL A 601 53.94 19.73 -9.84
CA VAL A 601 54.99 20.66 -10.24
C VAL A 601 56.35 19.96 -10.36
N LYS A 602 56.59 18.89 -9.59
CA LYS A 602 57.80 18.07 -9.74
C LYS A 602 57.73 17.24 -11.03
N LEU A 603 56.59 16.61 -11.30
CA LEU A 603 56.36 15.81 -12.52
C LEU A 603 56.48 16.65 -13.80
N TRP A 604 55.91 17.87 -13.82
CA TRP A 604 55.99 18.77 -14.99
C TRP A 604 57.41 19.30 -15.24
N LYS A 605 58.26 19.40 -14.20
CA LYS A 605 59.68 19.79 -14.34
C LYS A 605 60.60 18.61 -14.66
N TYR A 606 60.26 17.42 -14.17
CA TYR A 606 61.08 16.21 -14.28
C TYR A 606 60.19 15.00 -14.62
N PRO A 607 59.78 14.86 -15.91
CA PRO A 607 58.88 13.81 -16.36
C PRO A 607 59.60 12.45 -16.49
N ASP A 608 59.72 11.75 -15.37
CA ASP A 608 60.16 10.35 -15.30
C ASP A 608 59.07 9.44 -14.71
N PHE A 609 59.19 8.13 -14.93
CA PHE A 609 58.19 7.13 -14.51
C PHE A 609 57.98 7.09 -12.98
N LYS A 610 59.01 7.34 -12.18
CA LYS A 610 58.92 7.32 -10.71
C LYS A 610 58.27 8.59 -10.18
N ASN A 611 58.57 9.74 -10.77
CA ASN A 611 57.84 10.98 -10.51
C ASN A 611 56.39 10.90 -10.99
N PHE A 612 56.11 10.16 -12.06
CA PHE A 612 54.74 9.91 -12.54
C PHE A 612 53.94 9.08 -11.54
N ILE A 613 54.39 7.86 -11.21
CA ILE A 613 53.71 6.99 -10.24
C ILE A 613 53.67 7.65 -8.86
N GLY A 614 54.76 8.28 -8.42
CA GLY A 614 54.83 9.05 -7.19
C GLY A 614 53.80 10.18 -7.14
N SER A 615 53.63 10.95 -8.21
CA SER A 615 52.64 12.02 -8.29
C SER A 615 51.21 11.49 -8.40
N LEU A 616 50.98 10.41 -9.14
CA LEU A 616 49.68 9.72 -9.26
C LEU A 616 49.18 9.29 -7.87
N ILE A 617 50.02 8.58 -7.10
CA ILE A 617 49.72 8.19 -5.72
C ILE A 617 49.47 9.44 -4.85
N SER A 618 50.15 10.56 -5.11
CA SER A 618 50.02 11.79 -4.31
C SER A 618 48.71 12.53 -4.59
N CYS A 619 48.31 12.61 -5.87
CA CYS A 619 47.06 13.24 -6.27
C CYS A 619 45.87 12.39 -5.81
N GLY A 620 45.99 11.06 -5.92
CA GLY A 620 45.09 10.10 -5.27
C GLY A 620 44.98 10.39 -3.77
N TYR A 621 46.11 10.48 -3.06
CA TYR A 621 46.15 10.77 -1.62
C TYR A 621 45.47 12.09 -1.24
N SER A 622 45.74 13.15 -2.00
CA SER A 622 45.21 14.48 -1.74
C SER A 622 43.68 14.52 -1.91
N SER A 623 43.19 14.07 -3.07
CA SER A 623 41.75 13.97 -3.35
C SER A 623 41.04 13.03 -2.37
N PHE A 624 41.73 11.98 -1.91
CA PHE A 624 41.23 11.00 -0.96
C PHE A 624 41.18 11.52 0.49
N LEU A 625 42.18 12.26 0.95
CA LEU A 625 42.16 12.80 2.32
C LEU A 625 41.23 14.01 2.43
N PHE A 626 41.32 14.94 1.47
CA PHE A 626 40.79 16.30 1.63
C PHE A 626 39.58 16.61 0.76
N GLY A 627 39.11 15.70 -0.10
CA GLY A 627 37.93 15.92 -0.93
C GLY A 627 36.65 16.17 -0.13
N TRP A 628 35.66 16.82 -0.75
CA TRP A 628 34.38 17.17 -0.13
C TRP A 628 33.47 15.94 0.10
N HIS A 629 33.18 15.21 -0.98
CA HIS A 629 32.47 13.93 -0.93
C HIS A 629 33.45 12.81 -1.29
N VAL A 630 34.36 12.48 -0.36
CA VAL A 630 35.17 11.27 -0.49
C VAL A 630 34.31 10.10 -0.12
N HIS A 631 33.59 9.57 -1.12
CA HIS A 631 33.13 8.20 -1.04
C HIS A 631 34.32 7.33 -0.76
N GLU A 632 34.14 6.50 0.25
CA GLU A 632 35.23 5.78 0.82
C GLU A 632 35.78 4.78 -0.23
N LYS A 633 34.98 4.41 -1.26
CA LYS A 633 35.38 3.75 -2.53
C LYS A 633 36.73 4.19 -3.11
N ALA A 634 37.17 5.42 -2.85
CA ALA A 634 38.39 6.04 -3.35
C ALA A 634 39.76 5.48 -2.87
N ILE A 635 39.89 4.74 -1.75
CA ILE A 635 41.24 4.30 -1.28
C ILE A 635 41.98 3.41 -2.28
N LEU A 636 41.24 2.68 -3.12
CA LEU A 636 41.79 1.84 -4.18
C LEU A 636 42.56 2.64 -5.24
N MET A 637 42.19 3.90 -5.48
CA MET A 637 42.93 4.82 -6.36
C MET A 637 44.34 5.16 -5.82
N VAL A 638 44.59 4.91 -4.54
CA VAL A 638 45.89 5.05 -3.89
C VAL A 638 46.59 3.70 -3.79
N MET A 639 45.88 2.67 -3.30
CA MET A 639 46.45 1.33 -3.08
C MET A 639 46.95 0.67 -4.37
N VAL A 640 46.19 0.73 -5.46
CA VAL A 640 46.56 0.04 -6.71
C VAL A 640 47.84 0.63 -7.33
N PRO A 641 47.97 1.96 -7.54
CA PRO A 641 49.23 2.53 -8.02
C PRO A 641 50.40 2.37 -7.04
N PHE A 642 50.16 2.34 -5.73
CA PHE A 642 51.22 2.18 -4.74
C PHE A 642 51.77 0.75 -4.68
N GLY A 643 50.93 -0.27 -4.93
CA GLY A 643 51.37 -1.66 -5.04
C GLY A 643 52.44 -1.88 -6.11
N LEU A 644 52.44 -1.06 -7.18
CA LEU A 644 53.44 -1.12 -8.26
C LEU A 644 54.86 -0.74 -7.82
N ILE A 645 55.01 0.03 -6.73
CA ILE A 645 56.31 0.47 -6.19
C ILE A 645 56.59 -0.05 -4.77
N ALA A 646 55.67 -0.83 -4.19
CA ALA A 646 55.83 -1.43 -2.85
C ALA A 646 57.07 -2.33 -2.74
N THR A 647 57.56 -2.89 -3.85
CA THR A 647 58.77 -3.73 -3.92
C THR A 647 60.09 -2.96 -4.08
N GLU A 648 60.06 -1.63 -4.36
CA GLU A 648 61.29 -0.88 -4.64
C GLU A 648 62.16 -0.64 -3.40
N SER A 649 61.55 -0.56 -2.21
CA SER A 649 62.27 -0.37 -0.95
C SER A 649 61.52 -0.94 0.26
N LEU A 650 62.26 -1.20 1.34
CA LEU A 650 61.68 -1.66 2.61
C LEU A 650 60.70 -0.66 3.22
N GLU A 651 60.91 0.64 2.99
CA GLU A 651 60.05 1.72 3.50
C GLU A 651 58.74 1.80 2.69
N HIS A 652 58.82 1.65 1.37
CA HIS A 652 57.63 1.53 0.52
C HIS A 652 56.82 0.27 0.86
N PHE A 653 57.47 -0.88 1.12
CA PHE A 653 56.79 -2.10 1.55
C PHE A 653 56.07 -1.93 2.89
N ARG A 654 56.74 -1.39 3.92
CA ARG A 654 56.15 -1.14 5.25
C ARG A 654 54.95 -0.21 5.17
N ALA A 655 55.08 0.89 4.43
CA ALA A 655 53.98 1.80 4.14
C ALA A 655 52.83 1.12 3.38
N PHE A 656 53.10 0.21 2.43
CA PHE A 656 52.06 -0.51 1.68
C PHE A 656 51.32 -1.54 2.55
N MET A 657 52.01 -2.23 3.46
CA MET A 657 51.38 -3.10 4.46
C MET A 657 50.40 -2.29 5.33
N ILE A 658 50.86 -1.18 5.90
CA ILE A 658 50.02 -0.29 6.73
C ILE A 658 48.82 0.23 5.95
N LEU A 659 49.03 0.71 4.72
CA LEU A 659 47.95 1.25 3.88
C LEU A 659 46.92 0.18 3.52
N SER A 660 47.37 -1.00 3.07
CA SER A 660 46.48 -2.05 2.59
C SER A 660 45.70 -2.71 3.73
N THR A 661 46.32 -2.93 4.90
CA THR A 661 45.59 -3.35 6.10
C THR A 661 44.56 -2.31 6.53
N SER A 662 44.92 -1.03 6.58
CA SER A 662 44.00 0.05 6.99
C SER A 662 42.84 0.24 6.02
N GLY A 663 43.13 0.20 4.72
CA GLY A 663 42.13 0.24 3.65
C GLY A 663 41.16 -0.94 3.74
N LEU A 664 41.67 -2.18 3.78
CA LEU A 664 40.84 -3.38 3.88
C LEU A 664 39.99 -3.43 5.16
N PHE A 665 40.55 -3.03 6.31
CA PHE A 665 39.82 -3.03 7.57
C PHE A 665 38.69 -2.00 7.59
N SER A 666 38.89 -0.84 6.97
CA SER A 666 37.84 0.18 6.82
C SER A 666 36.67 -0.25 5.91
N LEU A 667 36.78 -1.38 5.19
CA LEU A 667 35.67 -1.99 4.44
C LEU A 667 34.73 -2.82 5.32
N PHE A 668 35.20 -3.23 6.51
CA PHE A 668 34.45 -4.16 7.37
C PHE A 668 33.04 -3.68 7.79
N PRO A 669 32.77 -2.36 7.89
CA PRO A 669 31.42 -1.80 8.02
C PRO A 669 30.43 -2.14 6.89
N LEU A 670 30.89 -2.24 5.62
CA LEU A 670 30.00 -2.61 4.50
C LEU A 670 29.52 -4.06 4.62
N LEU A 671 30.41 -4.95 5.06
CA LEU A 671 30.19 -6.38 5.15
C LEU A 671 29.58 -6.73 6.51
N PHE A 672 28.42 -6.11 6.82
CA PHE A 672 27.82 -6.09 8.15
C PHE A 672 27.13 -7.40 8.57
N LYS A 673 26.91 -8.37 7.66
CA LYS A 673 26.23 -9.62 8.01
C LYS A 673 27.15 -10.54 8.83
N ALA A 674 26.57 -11.36 9.70
CA ALA A 674 27.30 -12.35 10.49
C ALA A 674 28.03 -13.39 9.62
N THR A 675 27.38 -13.84 8.54
CA THR A 675 27.96 -14.77 7.54
C THR A 675 29.13 -14.16 6.78
N GLU A 676 29.03 -12.88 6.41
CA GLU A 676 30.11 -12.11 5.74
C GLU A 676 31.29 -11.81 6.67
N SER A 677 31.08 -11.87 8.00
CA SER A 677 32.10 -11.51 8.97
C SER A 677 33.22 -12.57 9.11
N ILE A 678 32.91 -13.86 8.90
CA ILE A 678 33.95 -14.89 8.77
C ILE A 678 34.77 -14.63 7.50
N ILE A 679 34.09 -14.39 6.37
CA ILE A 679 34.71 -14.18 5.06
C ILE A 679 35.65 -12.97 5.08
N LYS A 680 35.22 -11.80 5.59
CA LYS A 680 36.04 -10.58 5.58
C LYS A 680 37.28 -10.69 6.47
N ILE A 681 37.17 -11.36 7.62
CA ILE A 681 38.31 -11.62 8.52
C ILE A 681 39.28 -12.60 7.86
N SER A 682 38.79 -13.71 7.29
CA SER A 682 39.63 -14.68 6.58
C SER A 682 40.35 -14.08 5.37
N LEU A 683 39.66 -13.28 4.54
CA LEU A 683 40.26 -12.62 3.38
C LEU A 683 41.30 -11.57 3.79
N CYS A 684 41.05 -10.78 4.84
CA CYS A 684 42.03 -9.81 5.34
C CYS A 684 43.26 -10.50 5.94
N ALA A 685 43.08 -11.57 6.71
CA ALA A 685 44.18 -12.38 7.23
C ALA A 685 45.00 -13.02 6.09
N LEU A 686 44.35 -13.61 5.09
CA LEU A 686 45.01 -14.16 3.91
C LEU A 686 45.75 -13.09 3.11
N TRP A 687 45.18 -11.88 2.93
CA TRP A 687 45.88 -10.77 2.27
C TRP A 687 47.15 -10.36 3.02
N ILE A 688 47.07 -10.20 4.35
CA ILE A 688 48.24 -9.85 5.18
C ILE A 688 49.31 -10.95 5.10
N ILE A 689 48.90 -12.22 5.19
CA ILE A 689 49.79 -13.38 5.07
C ILE A 689 50.44 -13.44 3.69
N PHE A 690 49.68 -13.36 2.60
CA PHE A 690 50.23 -13.43 1.24
C PHE A 690 51.08 -12.22 0.87
N THR A 691 50.72 -11.01 1.32
CA THR A 691 51.55 -9.81 1.07
C THR A 691 52.87 -9.89 1.85
N TYR A 692 52.83 -10.33 3.10
CA TYR A 692 54.03 -10.53 3.92
C TYR A 692 54.93 -11.66 3.38
N LEU A 693 54.36 -12.83 3.06
CA LEU A 693 55.10 -13.98 2.51
C LEU A 693 55.62 -13.70 1.09
N GLY A 694 54.79 -13.15 0.20
CA GLY A 694 55.15 -12.88 -1.18
C GLY A 694 56.33 -11.91 -1.29
N LEU A 695 56.32 -10.84 -0.49
CA LEU A 695 57.46 -9.92 -0.44
C LEU A 695 58.65 -10.51 0.35
N SER A 696 58.46 -11.33 1.39
CA SER A 696 59.60 -11.98 2.08
C SER A 696 60.30 -13.06 1.24
N LEU A 697 59.61 -13.60 0.23
CA LEU A 697 60.17 -14.56 -0.74
C LEU A 697 60.77 -13.89 -1.98
N TYR A 698 60.21 -12.78 -2.46
CA TYR A 698 60.73 -12.05 -3.63
C TYR A 698 61.87 -11.08 -3.30
N ALA A 699 61.78 -10.40 -2.14
CA ALA A 699 62.74 -9.38 -1.75
C ALA A 699 64.13 -9.83 -1.25
N PRO A 700 64.44 -11.08 -0.81
CA PRO A 700 65.73 -11.39 -0.19
C PRO A 700 66.91 -11.32 -1.18
N SER A 701 66.63 -11.19 -2.48
CA SER A 701 67.60 -10.91 -3.54
C SER A 701 68.09 -9.44 -3.60
N LYS A 702 67.32 -8.47 -3.05
CA LYS A 702 67.62 -7.02 -3.08
C LYS A 702 67.52 -6.31 -1.74
N ILE A 703 66.70 -6.83 -0.82
CA ILE A 703 66.44 -6.28 0.51
C ILE A 703 66.77 -7.38 1.52
N LYS A 704 67.84 -7.21 2.31
CA LYS A 704 68.17 -8.14 3.40
C LYS A 704 67.04 -8.10 4.43
N PHE A 705 66.25 -9.17 4.50
CA PHE A 705 64.94 -9.17 5.17
C PHE A 705 64.99 -9.22 6.71
N LEU A 706 66.20 -9.28 7.30
CA LEU A 706 66.41 -8.85 8.68
C LEU A 706 66.80 -7.37 8.69
N PRO A 707 65.88 -6.44 9.06
CA PRO A 707 66.28 -5.08 9.36
C PRO A 707 67.11 -5.09 10.63
N THR A 708 68.41 -4.85 10.52
CA THR A 708 69.17 -4.16 11.57
C THR A 708 68.89 -2.66 11.39
N PRO A 709 67.96 -2.05 12.16
CA PRO A 709 67.67 -0.63 12.02
C PRO A 709 68.93 0.18 12.34
N LYS A 710 69.45 0.92 11.35
CA LYS A 710 70.72 1.65 11.44
C LYS A 710 70.72 2.75 12.52
N SER A 711 69.55 3.11 13.05
CA SER A 711 69.40 4.06 14.15
C SER A 711 68.31 3.59 15.13
N LYS A 712 68.43 4.03 16.39
CA LYS A 712 67.41 3.79 17.44
C LYS A 712 66.03 4.35 17.03
N ILE A 713 66.00 5.43 16.25
CA ILE A 713 64.77 6.04 15.72
C ILE A 713 64.09 5.09 14.72
N SER A 714 64.84 4.51 13.78
CA SER A 714 64.30 3.51 12.84
C SER A 714 63.79 2.26 13.55
N MET A 715 64.38 1.87 14.68
CA MET A 715 63.91 0.74 15.51
C MET A 715 62.58 1.08 16.19
N PHE A 716 62.46 2.28 16.77
CA PHE A 716 61.23 2.74 17.41
C PHE A 716 60.06 2.86 16.43
N ILE A 717 60.29 3.44 15.25
CA ILE A 717 59.27 3.55 14.20
C ILE A 717 58.80 2.16 13.75
N TYR A 718 59.73 1.23 13.50
CA TYR A 718 59.38 -0.16 13.16
C TYR A 718 58.55 -0.86 14.25
N LEU A 719 58.88 -0.65 15.53
CA LEU A 719 58.10 -1.19 16.64
C LEU A 719 56.69 -0.59 16.69
N ALA A 720 56.56 0.73 16.54
CA ALA A 720 55.28 1.44 16.55
C ALA A 720 54.36 1.00 15.40
N GLU A 721 54.91 0.80 14.19
CA GLU A 721 54.16 0.28 13.03
C GLU A 721 53.61 -1.13 13.27
N ASN A 722 54.42 -2.04 13.84
CA ASN A 722 53.97 -3.39 14.16
C ASN A 722 52.89 -3.38 15.26
N ILE A 723 53.02 -2.52 16.28
CA ILE A 723 51.99 -2.33 17.31
C ILE A 723 50.68 -1.81 16.70
N TYR A 724 50.75 -0.89 15.73
CA TYR A 724 49.57 -0.40 15.00
C TYR A 724 48.90 -1.50 14.17
N VAL A 725 49.67 -2.32 13.42
CA VAL A 725 49.11 -3.44 12.66
C VAL A 725 48.46 -4.49 13.58
N CYS A 726 49.10 -4.84 14.69
CA CYS A 726 48.52 -5.74 15.70
C CYS A 726 47.26 -5.18 16.37
N GLY A 727 47.17 -3.85 16.53
CA GLY A 727 46.04 -3.19 17.17
C GLY A 727 44.72 -3.33 16.40
N PHE A 728 44.74 -3.62 15.10
CA PHE A 728 43.52 -3.99 14.35
C PHE A 728 42.85 -5.26 14.89
N VAL A 729 43.63 -6.24 15.39
CA VAL A 729 43.09 -7.47 15.98
C VAL A 729 42.41 -7.16 17.31
N VAL A 730 43.04 -6.32 18.14
CA VAL A 730 42.49 -5.83 19.41
C VAL A 730 41.22 -5.02 19.18
N LEU A 731 41.22 -4.15 18.16
CA LEU A 731 40.05 -3.38 17.75
C LEU A 731 38.92 -4.31 17.29
N GLN A 732 39.18 -5.27 16.40
CA GLN A 732 38.13 -6.19 15.93
C GLN A 732 37.49 -7.00 17.07
N PHE A 733 38.30 -7.47 18.02
CA PHE A 733 37.80 -8.14 19.22
C PHE A 733 36.97 -7.19 20.10
N PHE A 734 37.50 -6.00 20.38
CA PHE A 734 36.82 -4.96 21.17
C PHE A 734 35.47 -4.57 20.53
N LEU A 735 35.41 -4.37 19.22
CA LEU A 735 34.18 -4.02 18.50
C LEU A 735 33.11 -5.12 18.60
N GLY A 736 33.50 -6.40 18.50
CA GLY A 736 32.57 -7.52 18.70
C GLY A 736 32.02 -7.58 20.13
N VAL A 737 32.88 -7.41 21.13
CA VAL A 737 32.48 -7.35 22.55
C VAL A 737 31.60 -6.12 22.82
N LEU A 738 31.92 -4.97 22.23
CA LEU A 738 31.20 -3.71 22.37
C LEU A 738 29.77 -3.81 21.80
N GLN A 739 29.58 -4.51 20.67
CA GLN A 739 28.25 -4.79 20.10
C GLN A 739 27.41 -5.69 21.02
N ILE A 740 28.02 -6.69 21.67
CA ILE A 740 27.34 -7.58 22.63
C ILE A 740 26.93 -6.82 23.91
N ILE A 741 27.80 -5.94 24.42
CA ILE A 741 27.57 -5.21 25.68
C ILE A 741 26.57 -4.06 25.49
N LEU A 742 26.70 -3.23 24.45
CA LEU A 742 25.94 -1.97 24.34
C LEU A 742 24.49 -2.12 23.83
N LYS A 743 24.05 -3.32 23.43
CA LYS A 743 22.65 -3.63 23.01
C LYS A 743 21.96 -2.53 22.19
N ASN A 744 22.68 -2.01 21.18
CA ASN A 744 22.25 -0.97 20.24
C ASN A 744 22.08 0.47 20.78
N GLU A 745 22.52 0.82 21.99
CA GLU A 745 22.48 2.22 22.46
C GLU A 745 23.40 3.17 21.66
N TYR A 746 24.46 2.64 21.04
CA TYR A 746 25.46 3.42 20.28
C TYR A 746 25.82 2.75 18.95
N GLU A 747 24.84 2.50 18.08
CA GLU A 747 25.01 1.79 16.78
C GLU A 747 26.15 2.36 15.91
N PHE A 748 26.42 3.68 15.99
CA PHE A 748 27.45 4.36 15.20
C PHE A 748 28.86 4.39 15.85
N LEU A 749 29.00 4.05 17.14
CA LEU A 749 30.30 4.07 17.81
C LEU A 749 31.30 3.05 17.23
N PRO A 750 30.90 1.80 16.90
CA PRO A 750 31.78 0.87 16.18
C PRO A 750 32.31 1.43 14.85
N LEU A 751 31.43 2.08 14.08
CA LEU A 751 31.76 2.67 12.77
C LEU A 751 32.79 3.79 12.90
N LEU A 752 32.58 4.68 13.87
CA LEU A 752 33.47 5.80 14.17
C LEU A 752 34.86 5.33 14.62
N LEU A 753 34.92 4.33 15.51
CA LEU A 753 36.18 3.73 15.97
C LEU A 753 36.95 3.05 14.83
N THR A 754 36.27 2.29 13.97
CA THR A 754 36.88 1.70 12.76
C THR A 754 37.49 2.75 11.84
N SER A 755 36.75 3.84 11.58
CA SER A 755 37.18 4.91 10.67
C SER A 755 38.40 5.67 11.22
N VAL A 756 38.33 6.13 12.48
CA VAL A 756 39.41 6.87 13.14
C VAL A 756 40.68 6.05 13.27
N TYR A 757 40.58 4.77 13.66
CA TYR A 757 41.76 3.91 13.79
C TYR A 757 42.43 3.67 12.43
N SER A 758 41.64 3.37 11.40
CA SER A 758 42.16 3.10 10.05
C SER A 758 42.71 4.37 9.36
N GLN A 759 42.24 5.56 9.76
CA GLN A 759 42.77 6.84 9.28
C GLN A 759 44.21 7.11 9.77
N GLN A 760 44.59 6.64 10.96
CA GLN A 760 45.95 6.86 11.48
C GLN A 760 47.01 6.26 10.53
N GLY A 761 46.76 5.06 10.00
CA GLY A 761 47.60 4.40 9.02
C GLY A 761 47.64 5.08 7.64
N THR A 762 46.62 5.86 7.28
CA THR A 762 46.68 6.67 6.04
C THR A 762 47.51 7.94 6.25
N ILE A 763 47.32 8.66 7.36
CA ILE A 763 48.08 9.90 7.64
C ILE A 763 49.60 9.63 7.77
N GLN A 764 49.99 8.53 8.40
CA GLN A 764 51.41 8.17 8.59
C GLN A 764 52.18 8.04 7.25
N LEU A 765 51.50 7.73 6.15
CA LEU A 765 52.10 7.56 4.82
C LEU A 765 52.46 8.90 4.15
N VAL A 766 51.70 9.96 4.44
CA VAL A 766 52.01 11.33 3.97
C VAL A 766 53.37 11.78 4.49
N GLN A 767 53.74 11.38 5.72
CA GLN A 767 55.01 11.71 6.35
C GLN A 767 56.20 11.01 5.67
N VAL A 768 56.06 9.72 5.30
CA VAL A 768 57.08 8.99 4.51
C VAL A 768 57.35 9.73 3.19
N LYS A 769 56.29 10.17 2.52
CA LYS A 769 56.38 10.84 1.22
C LYS A 769 57.00 12.24 1.28
N LEU A 770 56.74 12.96 2.38
CA LEU A 770 57.43 14.22 2.68
C LEU A 770 58.93 13.97 2.90
N ASN A 771 59.29 12.95 3.68
CA ASN A 771 60.69 12.60 3.98
C ASN A 771 61.48 12.13 2.74
N ASP A 772 60.86 11.41 1.81
CA ASP A 772 61.50 11.04 0.54
C ASP A 772 61.85 12.30 -0.30
N SER A 773 61.00 13.34 -0.23
CA SER A 773 61.22 14.59 -0.95
C SER A 773 62.36 15.45 -0.36
N THR A 774 62.68 15.29 0.93
CA THR A 774 63.87 15.88 1.56
C THR A 774 65.12 15.00 1.36
N MET A 775 65.01 13.66 1.45
CA MET A 775 66.10 12.74 1.14
C MET A 775 66.64 12.91 -0.30
N GLN A 776 65.78 13.21 -1.27
CA GLN A 776 66.22 13.54 -2.64
C GLN A 776 66.91 14.91 -2.76
N LYS A 777 66.64 15.88 -1.87
CA LYS A 777 67.40 17.15 -1.84
C LYS A 777 68.81 16.94 -1.30
N GLU A 778 68.99 16.09 -0.30
CA GLU A 778 70.34 15.77 0.23
C GLU A 778 71.20 15.05 -0.82
N LYS A 779 70.61 14.15 -1.63
CA LYS A 779 71.29 13.51 -2.76
C LYS A 779 71.56 14.41 -3.98
N LEU A 780 71.12 15.66 -3.95
CA LEU A 780 71.48 16.70 -4.94
C LEU A 780 72.58 17.65 -4.44
N HIS A 781 73.15 17.36 -3.25
CA HIS A 781 74.23 18.13 -2.61
C HIS A 781 75.48 17.29 -2.28
N TYR A 782 75.62 16.11 -2.90
CA TYR A 782 76.79 15.21 -2.82
C TYR A 782 77.22 14.77 -4.21
#